data_AF-A0A1H3J889-F1
#
_entry.id   AF-A0A1H3J889-F1
#
_cell.length_a   1.000
_cell.length_b   1.000
_cell.length_c   1.000
_cell.angle_alpha   90.00
_cell.angle_beta   90.00
_cell.angle_gamma   90.00
#
_symmetry.space_group_name_H-M   'P 1'
#
loop_
_entity.id
_entity.type
_entity.pdbx_description
1 polymer ?
#
loop_
_entity_poly.entity_id
_entity_poly.type
_entity_poly.pdbx_seq_one_letter_code
_entity_poly.pdbx_strand_id
1 'polypeptide(L)'
;MDETTNSMKSDDSMISGNEVTDQTEAIGTQVEETAEASVTVAEAAVSSEAAPEVVQELSRKEKKQLKKAQKKEKKIQKKLAKKERKKRWKETKKEDRRKLKEHYKDAPWFIRIPRLALRPAVKVLFWGLVATLVISLIVQGIKLAEYADIGLALLHQNDEVTKEQLYEYCPLDEEGIKRIDEYPDIDPNETWTICVYMVGADLEDYDENDLSDTTTIQISEEAARLHREDSAGAIDRLRTYSDELDGNNLPLPEYLYYPEKPVASTEYVTEETIVAPVGSGAASADILEMQTADLSDNITIVLQTGGATRWDNTFINPNKTQRFVIDKEHPFEEVANLPLQRANDPDTLSDFLNFCKEDYPADHTMLILWDHGGGPFGYGVDTIFGNTIMSMKEVRQALSNVYTADPEHPAFDIIGFDACLMSCLEVTHDLYGFASFYALSEETEPGEGWDYTSFLNEMSANPSMSPAAVARTIADTYMDYYAQSNVNLSKYVDMTNDVTFAVVDPEKAEELYDAYSELAKHQLKDAVEDISVLAEVGRCSNNVPHVASGAYDIYNLIDLGCYVDLMIDYYPEECSNIKNLINEAIIYHRECGSLATTQGIAVYLPGSISSYMGLHYFLDYIYNICEDPYVKALYYYKISGCLNDEMKETVKTLTDAKPQVLDLGQFSTFEKTTPVIDGNTFYIPVSDSLMNMTQEYTFQIAIYDDYSGEFIYYGEDEYVYLDGEGNLCSDFDGQWVFLDGQPLALEITSKTISNVEYRSHVLYNGKDAYLVFSFDRDTETFEIKGIRLFPEYSQDQFNFSLNERNTIQLQPKDTIVPIYPASDVYGQQYETEGKKITLTTSSGIEMKPLDKGYYLAMADIYDQRGDAYSSMVIGYEISGGEIKLCELNPDFAGTNY
;
A
#
# COMPACT_ATOMS: atom_id res chain seq x y z
N MET A 1 -21.94 55.66 -53.22
CA MET A 1 -21.90 54.99 -54.53
C MET A 1 -22.70 53.73 -54.37
N ASP A 2 -23.88 53.76 -54.99
CA ASP A 2 -24.61 52.69 -55.66
C ASP A 2 -24.98 51.46 -54.78
N GLU A 3 -26.24 51.20 -54.43
CA GLU A 3 -27.42 50.87 -55.28
C GLU A 3 -27.34 49.47 -55.93
N THR A 4 -28.40 48.66 -56.10
CA THR A 4 -29.82 48.60 -55.68
C THR A 4 -30.26 47.11 -55.82
N THR A 5 -31.29 46.50 -55.21
CA THR A 5 -32.38 46.77 -54.22
C THR A 5 -32.83 45.39 -53.65
N ASN A 6 -33.88 45.13 -52.85
CA ASN A 6 -35.07 45.81 -52.31
C ASN A 6 -35.40 45.15 -50.94
N SER A 7 -35.81 45.87 -49.88
CA SER A 7 -37.21 46.14 -49.46
C SER A 7 -38.08 44.87 -49.16
N MET A 8 -38.92 44.81 -48.13
CA MET A 8 -39.30 45.83 -47.11
C MET A 8 -39.85 45.16 -45.84
N LYS A 9 -39.89 45.90 -44.72
CA LYS A 9 -40.64 45.49 -43.50
C LYS A 9 -42.15 45.68 -43.71
N SER A 10 -42.97 44.86 -43.06
CA SER A 10 -44.06 45.34 -42.18
C SER A 10 -44.79 44.19 -41.45
N ASP A 11 -44.89 44.36 -40.13
CA ASP A 11 -46.10 44.29 -39.31
C ASP A 11 -46.95 43.00 -39.24
N ASP A 12 -46.82 42.36 -38.07
CA ASP A 12 -47.89 42.07 -37.11
C ASP A 12 -49.25 41.47 -37.51
N SER A 13 -49.56 40.40 -36.76
CA SER A 13 -50.84 40.10 -36.10
C SER A 13 -51.86 39.14 -36.73
N MET A 14 -52.15 38.11 -35.92
CA MET A 14 -53.46 37.57 -35.56
C MET A 14 -54.25 36.56 -36.45
N ILE A 15 -54.59 35.46 -35.75
CA ILE A 15 -55.89 34.76 -35.69
C ILE A 15 -56.15 33.53 -36.61
N SER A 16 -56.38 32.40 -35.90
CA SER A 16 -57.18 31.19 -36.21
C SER A 16 -56.88 30.32 -37.44
N GLY A 17 -56.92 29.00 -37.22
CA GLY A 17 -58.18 28.29 -37.56
C GLY A 17 -58.13 27.02 -38.42
N ASN A 18 -57.85 25.88 -37.79
CA ASN A 18 -58.31 24.51 -38.13
C ASN A 18 -58.04 23.87 -39.52
N GLU A 19 -58.12 22.54 -39.52
CA GLU A 19 -58.09 21.62 -40.68
C GLU A 19 -56.76 21.63 -41.48
N VAL A 20 -56.26 20.53 -42.02
CA VAL A 20 -56.93 19.34 -42.57
C VAL A 20 -56.41 18.03 -41.94
N THR A 21 -57.31 17.04 -41.84
CA THR A 21 -56.98 15.61 -41.78
C THR A 21 -57.54 14.88 -42.99
N ASP A 22 -56.95 13.70 -43.25
CA ASP A 22 -57.50 12.58 -44.03
C ASP A 22 -57.22 12.54 -45.54
N GLN A 23 -56.58 11.44 -45.95
CA GLN A 23 -56.82 10.73 -47.20
C GLN A 23 -56.30 9.28 -47.06
N THR A 24 -57.15 8.40 -46.54
CA THR A 24 -57.00 6.95 -46.73
C THR A 24 -57.37 6.51 -48.16
N GLU A 25 -57.22 5.21 -48.44
CA GLU A 25 -57.68 4.51 -49.66
C GLU A 25 -56.86 4.68 -50.96
N ALA A 26 -55.74 3.95 -51.01
CA ALA A 26 -55.31 3.25 -52.23
C ALA A 26 -54.59 1.94 -51.87
N ILE A 27 -54.48 1.02 -52.83
CA ILE A 27 -53.73 -0.25 -52.75
C ILE A 27 -54.32 -1.27 -51.75
N GLY A 28 -55.45 -1.85 -52.16
CA GLY A 28 -56.10 -2.96 -51.49
C GLY A 28 -56.75 -3.95 -52.47
N THR A 29 -56.06 -4.42 -53.51
CA THR A 29 -56.43 -5.65 -54.27
C THR A 29 -55.37 -6.11 -55.28
N GLN A 30 -55.27 -7.44 -55.39
CA GLN A 30 -54.63 -8.31 -56.41
C GLN A 30 -53.29 -8.98 -56.06
N VAL A 31 -53.25 -10.30 -56.31
CA VAL A 31 -52.10 -11.24 -56.22
C VAL A 31 -51.52 -11.35 -54.79
N GLU A 32 -51.94 -12.27 -53.91
CA GLU A 32 -52.66 -13.56 -54.06
C GLU A 32 -51.93 -14.61 -54.93
N GLU A 33 -52.10 -15.90 -54.64
CA GLU A 33 -51.41 -17.05 -55.26
C GLU A 33 -49.87 -17.09 -55.14
N THR A 34 -49.34 -17.71 -54.06
CA THR A 34 -48.46 -18.91 -54.09
C THR A 34 -47.75 -19.15 -52.75
N ALA A 35 -48.53 -19.44 -51.71
CA ALA A 35 -48.06 -20.24 -50.59
C ALA A 35 -48.72 -21.62 -50.71
N GLU A 36 -47.94 -22.68 -50.99
CA GLU A 36 -48.23 -24.06 -50.53
C GLU A 36 -47.10 -25.04 -50.91
N ALA A 37 -46.15 -25.25 -49.99
CA ALA A 37 -45.59 -26.56 -49.63
C ALA A 37 -44.56 -26.43 -48.48
N SER A 38 -44.54 -27.43 -47.59
CA SER A 38 -43.44 -27.74 -46.65
C SER A 38 -42.90 -26.61 -45.73
N VAL A 39 -43.75 -26.00 -44.90
CA VAL A 39 -43.32 -25.40 -43.60
C VAL A 39 -44.27 -25.75 -42.44
N THR A 40 -45.06 -26.83 -42.55
CA THR A 40 -45.98 -27.31 -41.50
C THR A 40 -45.28 -28.07 -40.37
N VAL A 41 -44.26 -27.44 -39.78
CA VAL A 41 -43.56 -27.89 -38.55
C VAL A 41 -43.19 -26.69 -37.66
N ALA A 42 -42.76 -25.57 -38.25
CA ALA A 42 -42.11 -24.49 -37.49
C ALA A 42 -43.06 -23.66 -36.59
N GLU A 43 -44.32 -23.48 -36.96
CA GLU A 43 -45.26 -22.62 -36.20
C GLU A 43 -45.81 -23.28 -34.93
N ALA A 44 -45.74 -24.62 -34.83
CA ALA A 44 -46.14 -25.35 -33.61
C ALA A 44 -45.14 -25.19 -32.45
N ALA A 45 -43.93 -24.69 -32.71
CA ALA A 45 -42.81 -24.66 -31.75
C ALA A 45 -42.62 -23.29 -31.04
N VAL A 46 -43.61 -22.39 -31.10
CA VAL A 46 -43.49 -20.99 -30.62
C VAL A 46 -44.44 -20.65 -29.46
N SER A 47 -45.36 -21.54 -29.07
CA SER A 47 -46.22 -21.36 -27.90
C SER A 47 -46.12 -22.53 -26.91
N SER A 48 -45.80 -22.23 -25.65
CA SER A 48 -45.57 -23.16 -24.53
C SER A 48 -44.40 -24.15 -24.72
N GLU A 49 -44.05 -24.84 -23.63
CA GLU A 49 -42.78 -25.57 -23.46
C GLU A 49 -42.72 -26.86 -24.28
N ALA A 50 -41.92 -26.85 -25.35
CA ALA A 50 -41.58 -28.06 -26.10
C ALA A 50 -40.41 -28.79 -25.41
N ALA A 51 -40.57 -30.10 -25.17
CA ALA A 51 -39.56 -30.95 -24.56
C ALA A 51 -38.24 -30.97 -25.38
N PRO A 52 -37.07 -31.13 -24.73
CA PRO A 52 -35.76 -30.97 -25.37
C PRO A 52 -35.49 -31.92 -26.55
N GLU A 53 -36.13 -33.08 -26.59
CA GLU A 53 -36.01 -34.07 -27.68
C GLU A 53 -36.44 -33.48 -29.04
N VAL A 54 -37.57 -32.75 -29.09
CA VAL A 54 -38.09 -32.12 -30.32
C VAL A 54 -37.13 -31.06 -30.88
N VAL A 55 -36.31 -30.46 -30.01
CA VAL A 55 -35.30 -29.47 -30.42
C VAL A 55 -34.07 -30.15 -31.03
N GLN A 56 -33.80 -31.43 -30.75
CA GLN A 56 -32.62 -32.11 -31.30
C GLN A 56 -32.73 -32.36 -32.81
N GLU A 57 -33.88 -32.79 -33.34
CA GLU A 57 -34.03 -33.15 -34.75
C GLU A 57 -34.00 -31.96 -35.74
N LEU A 58 -34.32 -30.74 -35.30
CA LEU A 58 -34.35 -29.55 -36.18
C LEU A 58 -33.00 -29.27 -36.86
N SER A 59 -33.00 -28.90 -38.14
CA SER A 59 -31.76 -28.61 -38.86
C SER A 59 -31.05 -27.35 -38.35
N ARG A 60 -29.75 -27.21 -38.65
CA ARG A 60 -28.97 -25.99 -38.36
C ARG A 60 -29.61 -24.71 -38.93
N LYS A 61 -30.43 -24.81 -40.00
CA LYS A 61 -31.10 -23.67 -40.65
C LYS A 61 -32.34 -23.24 -39.88
N GLU A 62 -33.16 -24.19 -39.42
CA GLU A 62 -34.37 -23.96 -38.63
C GLU A 62 -34.03 -23.49 -37.21
N LYS A 63 -33.07 -24.13 -36.53
CA LYS A 63 -32.52 -23.66 -35.24
C LYS A 63 -32.08 -22.19 -35.28
N LYS A 64 -31.48 -21.76 -36.41
CA LYS A 64 -31.06 -20.37 -36.63
C LYS A 64 -32.22 -19.42 -36.92
N GLN A 65 -33.34 -19.90 -37.50
CA GLN A 65 -34.57 -19.12 -37.64
C GLN A 65 -35.34 -19.00 -36.31
N LEU A 66 -35.49 -20.09 -35.56
CA LEU A 66 -36.17 -20.11 -34.26
C LEU A 66 -35.51 -19.16 -33.25
N LYS A 67 -34.17 -19.21 -33.10
CA LYS A 67 -33.42 -18.23 -32.29
C LYS A 67 -33.61 -16.78 -32.78
N LYS A 68 -33.82 -16.55 -34.09
CA LYS A 68 -34.10 -15.22 -34.67
C LYS A 68 -35.52 -14.74 -34.34
N ALA A 69 -36.51 -15.64 -34.35
CA ALA A 69 -37.88 -15.36 -33.94
C ALA A 69 -37.95 -15.02 -32.44
N GLN A 70 -37.41 -15.87 -31.57
CA GLN A 70 -37.35 -15.65 -30.12
C GLN A 70 -36.61 -14.34 -29.75
N LYS A 71 -35.50 -14.00 -30.44
CA LYS A 71 -34.76 -12.74 -30.22
C LYS A 71 -35.52 -11.51 -30.76
N LYS A 72 -36.38 -11.66 -31.77
CA LYS A 72 -37.32 -10.62 -32.26
C LYS A 72 -38.47 -10.42 -31.26
N GLU A 73 -39.03 -11.50 -30.73
CA GLU A 73 -40.11 -11.45 -29.74
C GLU A 73 -39.65 -10.86 -28.41
N LYS A 74 -38.52 -11.31 -27.83
CA LYS A 74 -37.95 -10.67 -26.63
C LYS A 74 -37.68 -9.17 -26.83
N LYS A 75 -37.33 -8.72 -28.05
CA LYS A 75 -37.25 -7.29 -28.41
C LYS A 75 -38.61 -6.58 -28.50
N ILE A 76 -39.67 -7.26 -28.94
CA ILE A 76 -41.04 -6.72 -28.95
C ILE A 76 -41.58 -6.62 -27.51
N GLN A 77 -41.42 -7.66 -26.69
CA GLN A 77 -41.83 -7.66 -25.29
C GLN A 77 -41.08 -6.58 -24.48
N LYS A 78 -39.74 -6.45 -24.61
CA LYS A 78 -39.00 -5.33 -23.99
C LYS A 78 -39.48 -3.95 -24.50
N LYS A 79 -39.91 -3.81 -25.76
CA LYS A 79 -40.51 -2.56 -26.28
C LYS A 79 -41.90 -2.28 -25.69
N LEU A 80 -42.76 -3.30 -25.55
CA LEU A 80 -44.08 -3.19 -24.94
C LEU A 80 -43.97 -2.83 -23.45
N ALA A 81 -43.14 -3.54 -22.69
CA ALA A 81 -42.85 -3.22 -21.29
C ALA A 81 -42.28 -1.79 -21.11
N LYS A 82 -41.37 -1.33 -21.99
CA LYS A 82 -40.87 0.05 -21.95
C LYS A 82 -41.95 1.09 -22.32
N LYS A 83 -42.94 0.73 -23.16
CA LYS A 83 -44.11 1.57 -23.49
C LYS A 83 -45.11 1.64 -22.33
N GLU A 84 -45.35 0.52 -21.64
CA GLU A 84 -46.11 0.42 -20.38
C GLU A 84 -45.47 1.26 -19.26
N ARG A 85 -44.18 1.05 -18.95
CA ARG A 85 -43.45 1.82 -17.91
C ARG A 85 -43.52 3.32 -18.18
N LYS A 86 -43.40 3.73 -19.45
CA LYS A 86 -43.53 5.14 -19.90
C LYS A 86 -44.98 5.65 -19.93
N LYS A 87 -45.99 4.78 -19.95
CA LYS A 87 -47.41 5.14 -19.74
C LYS A 87 -47.69 5.36 -18.26
N ARG A 88 -47.39 4.37 -17.40
CA ARG A 88 -47.54 4.46 -15.94
C ARG A 88 -46.83 5.70 -15.38
N TRP A 89 -45.56 5.92 -15.74
CA TRP A 89 -44.79 7.13 -15.36
C TRP A 89 -45.46 8.46 -15.76
N LYS A 90 -46.12 8.53 -16.92
CA LYS A 90 -46.88 9.72 -17.34
C LYS A 90 -48.17 9.89 -16.53
N GLU A 91 -48.79 8.79 -16.12
CA GLU A 91 -50.00 8.79 -15.30
C GLU A 91 -49.68 9.18 -13.85
N THR A 92 -48.62 8.62 -13.25
CA THR A 92 -48.06 9.07 -11.95
C THR A 92 -47.73 10.57 -11.98
N LYS A 93 -46.94 11.05 -12.95
CA LYS A 93 -46.65 12.50 -13.09
C LYS A 93 -47.86 13.39 -13.34
N LYS A 94 -49.00 12.84 -13.78
CA LYS A 94 -50.25 13.58 -13.93
C LYS A 94 -51.01 13.65 -12.60
N GLU A 95 -50.97 12.57 -11.83
CA GLU A 95 -51.53 12.48 -10.48
C GLU A 95 -50.74 13.33 -9.47
N ASP A 96 -49.42 13.31 -9.52
CA ASP A 96 -48.56 14.16 -8.68
C ASP A 96 -48.80 15.65 -8.96
N ARG A 97 -48.99 16.01 -10.23
CA ARG A 97 -49.37 17.38 -10.65
C ARG A 97 -50.80 17.76 -10.22
N ARG A 98 -51.67 16.78 -9.94
CA ARG A 98 -53.01 17.00 -9.37
C ARG A 98 -52.90 17.25 -7.87
N LYS A 99 -52.26 16.33 -7.13
CA LYS A 99 -51.95 16.46 -5.70
C LYS A 99 -51.24 17.77 -5.37
N LEU A 100 -50.23 18.16 -6.17
CA LEU A 100 -49.50 19.41 -5.98
C LEU A 100 -50.37 20.65 -6.24
N LYS A 101 -51.32 20.60 -7.18
CA LYS A 101 -52.30 21.67 -7.40
C LYS A 101 -53.33 21.79 -6.28
N GLU A 102 -53.71 20.66 -5.66
CA GLU A 102 -54.60 20.63 -4.50
C GLU A 102 -53.88 21.15 -3.25
N HIS A 103 -52.64 20.71 -3.00
CA HIS A 103 -51.80 21.15 -1.86
C HIS A 103 -51.51 22.66 -1.88
N TYR A 104 -51.25 23.26 -3.05
CA TYR A 104 -51.03 24.71 -3.19
C TYR A 104 -52.29 25.50 -3.61
N LYS A 105 -53.50 24.96 -3.39
CA LYS A 105 -54.77 25.61 -3.78
C LYS A 105 -55.04 26.91 -3.03
N ASP A 106 -54.64 26.96 -1.75
CA ASP A 106 -54.98 28.06 -0.84
C ASP A 106 -53.73 28.85 -0.36
N ALA A 107 -52.56 28.57 -0.97
CA ALA A 107 -51.28 29.21 -0.63
C ALA A 107 -51.17 30.67 -1.11
N PRO A 108 -50.57 31.58 -0.30
CA PRO A 108 -50.40 33.00 -0.65
C PRO A 108 -49.70 33.27 -1.99
N TRP A 109 -50.08 34.37 -2.64
CA TRP A 109 -49.67 34.69 -4.01
C TRP A 109 -48.15 34.87 -4.18
N PHE A 110 -47.46 35.40 -3.17
CA PHE A 110 -46.00 35.55 -3.17
C PHE A 110 -45.24 34.21 -3.07
N ILE A 111 -45.86 33.14 -2.57
CA ILE A 111 -45.28 31.77 -2.60
C ILE A 111 -45.50 31.11 -3.97
N ARG A 112 -46.62 31.42 -4.64
CA ARG A 112 -46.97 30.87 -5.96
C ARG A 112 -46.08 31.36 -7.10
N ILE A 113 -45.76 32.65 -7.14
CA ILE A 113 -45.09 33.26 -8.32
C ILE A 113 -43.65 32.75 -8.53
N PRO A 114 -42.73 32.74 -7.53
CA PRO A 114 -41.32 32.40 -7.77
C PRO A 114 -41.13 30.97 -8.30
N ARG A 115 -41.86 30.00 -7.74
CA ARG A 115 -41.73 28.56 -8.10
C ARG A 115 -42.34 28.20 -9.46
N LEU A 116 -43.24 29.01 -10.01
CA LEU A 116 -43.83 28.78 -11.34
C LEU A 116 -43.06 29.46 -12.48
N ALA A 117 -42.41 30.60 -12.23
CA ALA A 117 -41.76 31.39 -13.29
C ALA A 117 -40.27 31.08 -13.52
N LEU A 118 -39.44 30.96 -12.47
CA LEU A 118 -37.98 30.91 -12.65
C LEU A 118 -37.46 29.54 -13.10
N ARG A 119 -38.02 28.44 -12.59
CA ARG A 119 -37.47 27.09 -12.79
C ARG A 119 -37.38 26.60 -14.24
N PRO A 120 -38.28 26.94 -15.18
CA PRO A 120 -38.11 26.59 -16.59
C PRO A 120 -37.01 27.42 -17.27
N ALA A 121 -37.03 28.74 -17.10
CA ALA A 121 -36.10 29.65 -17.79
C ALA A 121 -34.65 29.43 -17.34
N VAL A 122 -34.41 29.35 -16.03
CA VAL A 122 -33.06 29.09 -15.47
C VAL A 122 -32.56 27.72 -15.89
N LYS A 123 -33.41 26.67 -15.96
CA LYS A 123 -32.97 25.37 -16.46
C LYS A 123 -32.72 25.35 -17.97
N VAL A 124 -33.48 26.09 -18.79
CA VAL A 124 -33.20 26.19 -20.24
C VAL A 124 -31.92 26.99 -20.50
N LEU A 125 -31.64 28.03 -19.71
CA LEU A 125 -30.36 28.75 -19.77
C LEU A 125 -29.20 27.86 -19.31
N PHE A 126 -29.31 27.19 -18.16
CA PHE A 126 -28.27 26.29 -17.65
C PHE A 126 -27.99 25.11 -18.59
N TRP A 127 -29.02 24.38 -19.05
CA TRP A 127 -28.84 23.30 -20.01
C TRP A 127 -28.45 23.80 -21.42
N GLY A 128 -28.77 25.06 -21.76
CA GLY A 128 -28.24 25.71 -22.95
C GLY A 128 -26.74 25.95 -22.84
N LEU A 129 -26.29 26.52 -21.72
CA LEU A 129 -24.89 26.80 -21.40
C LEU A 129 -24.06 25.50 -21.37
N VAL A 130 -24.54 24.49 -20.64
CA VAL A 130 -23.95 23.14 -20.60
C VAL A 130 -23.93 22.50 -21.99
N ALA A 131 -24.99 22.64 -22.80
CA ALA A 131 -24.98 22.12 -24.17
C ALA A 131 -23.97 22.84 -25.07
N THR A 132 -23.80 24.16 -24.96
CA THR A 132 -22.71 24.88 -25.67
C THR A 132 -21.33 24.49 -25.15
N LEU A 133 -21.17 24.25 -23.84
CA LEU A 133 -19.90 23.80 -23.27
C LEU A 133 -19.54 22.41 -23.79
N VAL A 134 -20.47 21.45 -23.69
CA VAL A 134 -20.33 20.09 -24.22
C VAL A 134 -20.08 20.08 -25.74
N ILE A 135 -20.77 20.93 -26.51
CA ILE A 135 -20.51 21.06 -27.95
C ILE A 135 -19.13 21.67 -28.20
N SER A 136 -18.67 22.65 -27.41
CA SER A 136 -17.31 23.22 -27.53
C SER A 136 -16.23 22.17 -27.25
N LEU A 137 -16.38 21.42 -26.16
CA LEU A 137 -15.45 20.35 -25.76
C LEU A 137 -15.39 19.22 -26.80
N ILE A 138 -16.54 18.79 -27.34
CA ILE A 138 -16.61 17.81 -28.43
C ILE A 138 -15.97 18.36 -29.72
N VAL A 139 -16.15 19.65 -30.04
CA VAL A 139 -15.52 20.30 -31.20
C VAL A 139 -14.00 20.49 -31.00
N GLN A 140 -13.54 20.55 -29.75
CA GLN A 140 -12.12 20.56 -29.37
C GLN A 140 -11.52 19.14 -29.26
N GLY A 141 -12.30 18.08 -29.51
CA GLY A 141 -11.82 16.69 -29.49
C GLY A 141 -11.68 16.07 -28.10
N ILE A 142 -12.09 16.77 -27.03
CA ILE A 142 -11.98 16.29 -25.66
C ILE A 142 -13.00 15.17 -25.43
N LYS A 143 -12.50 13.99 -25.05
CA LYS A 143 -13.32 12.82 -24.71
C LYS A 143 -14.06 13.06 -23.38
N LEU A 144 -15.30 13.53 -23.48
CA LEU A 144 -16.21 13.78 -22.36
C LEU A 144 -16.67 12.54 -21.55
N ALA A 145 -16.09 11.36 -21.81
CA ALA A 145 -16.32 10.14 -21.03
C ALA A 145 -15.35 10.09 -19.83
N GLU A 146 -14.05 10.14 -20.08
CA GLU A 146 -12.99 10.11 -19.05
C GLU A 146 -13.21 11.19 -17.98
N TYR A 147 -13.59 12.41 -18.37
CA TYR A 147 -13.93 13.49 -17.44
C TYR A 147 -15.21 13.26 -16.60
N ALA A 148 -16.08 12.34 -17.01
CA ALA A 148 -17.23 11.94 -16.21
C ALA A 148 -16.83 10.89 -15.17
N ASP A 149 -15.94 9.97 -15.53
CA ASP A 149 -15.56 8.84 -14.67
C ASP A 149 -14.67 9.29 -13.48
N ILE A 150 -13.76 10.25 -13.69
CA ILE A 150 -13.02 10.93 -12.58
C ILE A 150 -13.98 11.63 -11.62
N GLY A 151 -14.94 12.37 -12.21
CA GLY A 151 -15.96 13.10 -11.45
C GLY A 151 -17.03 12.19 -10.83
N LEU A 152 -17.02 10.89 -11.14
CA LEU A 152 -17.81 9.87 -10.47
C LEU A 152 -17.00 9.26 -9.33
N ALA A 153 -15.73 8.89 -9.54
CA ALA A 153 -14.84 8.39 -8.49
C ALA A 153 -14.79 9.33 -7.28
N LEU A 154 -14.42 10.61 -7.48
CA LEU A 154 -14.38 11.62 -6.41
C LEU A 154 -15.76 12.01 -5.82
N LEU A 155 -16.87 11.59 -6.44
CA LEU A 155 -18.22 11.76 -5.89
C LEU A 155 -18.77 10.50 -5.21
N HIS A 156 -18.09 9.35 -5.39
CA HIS A 156 -18.56 8.02 -5.00
C HIS A 156 -17.52 7.21 -4.22
N GLN A 157 -16.32 7.74 -3.93
CA GLN A 157 -15.36 7.14 -2.98
C GLN A 157 -16.00 6.84 -1.61
N ASN A 158 -16.93 7.69 -1.17
CA ASN A 158 -17.69 7.55 0.07
C ASN A 158 -19.17 7.16 -0.19
N ASP A 159 -19.50 6.50 -1.32
CA ASP A 159 -20.82 5.88 -1.52
C ASP A 159 -20.94 4.62 -0.65
N GLU A 160 -22.07 4.45 0.05
CA GLU A 160 -22.42 3.25 0.85
C GLU A 160 -22.17 1.95 0.05
N VAL A 161 -21.14 1.19 0.42
CA VAL A 161 -20.91 -0.18 -0.07
C VAL A 161 -21.60 -1.17 0.87
N THR A 162 -22.13 -2.27 0.35
CA THR A 162 -22.77 -3.28 1.22
C THR A 162 -21.72 -4.17 1.87
N LYS A 163 -21.94 -4.63 3.11
CA LYS A 163 -20.98 -5.50 3.82
C LYS A 163 -20.63 -6.76 3.02
N GLU A 164 -21.56 -7.30 2.20
CA GLU A 164 -21.26 -8.42 1.29
C GLU A 164 -20.24 -8.10 0.19
N GLN A 165 -20.02 -6.82 -0.15
CA GLN A 165 -18.99 -6.38 -1.08
C GLN A 165 -17.67 -6.01 -0.38
N LEU A 166 -17.73 -5.51 0.87
CA LEU A 166 -16.52 -5.32 1.70
C LEU A 166 -15.88 -6.69 1.95
N TYR A 167 -16.66 -7.68 2.37
CA TYR A 167 -16.18 -9.04 2.65
C TYR A 167 -15.96 -9.92 1.40
N GLU A 168 -16.19 -9.37 0.19
CA GLU A 168 -15.73 -9.94 -1.08
C GLU A 168 -14.33 -9.41 -1.47
N TYR A 169 -13.87 -8.31 -0.85
CA TYR A 169 -12.57 -7.68 -1.09
C TYR A 169 -11.56 -7.87 0.06
N CYS A 170 -12.00 -7.63 1.30
CA CYS A 170 -11.28 -7.91 2.55
C CYS A 170 -12.14 -8.84 3.42
N PRO A 171 -11.92 -10.16 3.38
CA PRO A 171 -12.68 -11.14 4.15
C PRO A 171 -12.66 -10.90 5.67
N LEU A 172 -13.50 -11.64 6.38
CA LEU A 172 -13.46 -11.76 7.83
C LEU A 172 -12.79 -13.08 8.22
N ASP A 173 -11.89 -13.08 9.21
CA ASP A 173 -11.45 -14.31 9.88
C ASP A 173 -12.64 -14.89 10.67
N GLU A 174 -13.38 -15.75 9.99
CA GLU A 174 -14.50 -16.49 10.55
C GLU A 174 -14.10 -17.35 11.77
N GLU A 175 -12.84 -17.76 11.92
CA GLU A 175 -12.39 -18.63 13.02
C GLU A 175 -11.95 -17.81 14.24
N GLY A 176 -11.28 -16.67 14.05
CA GLY A 176 -11.02 -15.68 15.09
C GLY A 176 -12.26 -14.96 15.60
N ILE A 177 -13.28 -14.73 14.76
CA ILE A 177 -14.61 -14.37 15.25
C ILE A 177 -15.10 -15.40 16.30
N LYS A 178 -14.94 -16.70 16.02
CA LYS A 178 -15.35 -17.76 16.96
C LYS A 178 -14.45 -17.82 18.21
N ARG A 179 -13.13 -17.61 18.08
CA ARG A 179 -12.19 -17.51 19.22
C ARG A 179 -12.57 -16.35 20.14
N ILE A 180 -12.88 -15.18 19.58
CA ILE A 180 -13.22 -13.97 20.32
C ILE A 180 -14.63 -14.04 20.94
N ASP A 181 -15.61 -14.60 20.23
CA ASP A 181 -16.96 -14.87 20.72
C ASP A 181 -17.00 -15.93 21.87
N GLU A 182 -15.88 -16.64 22.17
CA GLU A 182 -15.75 -17.53 23.34
C GLU A 182 -15.27 -16.80 24.63
N TYR A 183 -14.73 -15.58 24.53
CA TYR A 183 -14.39 -14.77 25.72
C TYR A 183 -15.66 -14.22 26.39
N PRO A 184 -15.72 -14.18 27.73
CA PRO A 184 -16.93 -13.78 28.45
C PRO A 184 -17.21 -12.27 28.34
N ASP A 185 -18.49 -11.93 28.14
CA ASP A 185 -19.02 -10.57 28.33
C ASP A 185 -18.65 -10.02 29.72
N ILE A 186 -18.31 -8.72 29.79
CA ILE A 186 -18.10 -7.97 31.04
C ILE A 186 -19.44 -7.47 31.62
N ASP A 187 -19.47 -6.99 32.87
CA ASP A 187 -20.69 -6.37 33.40
C ASP A 187 -20.89 -5.00 32.71
N PRO A 188 -22.05 -4.70 32.09
CA PRO A 188 -22.29 -3.43 31.38
C PRO A 188 -22.39 -2.19 32.29
N ASN A 189 -21.96 -2.29 33.55
CA ASN A 189 -21.75 -1.18 34.48
C ASN A 189 -20.25 -0.98 34.82
N GLU A 190 -19.36 -1.87 34.37
CA GLU A 190 -17.91 -1.73 34.50
C GLU A 190 -17.41 -0.61 33.55
N THR A 191 -16.35 0.07 33.98
CA THR A 191 -15.87 1.32 33.40
C THR A 191 -14.60 1.11 32.58
N TRP A 192 -14.46 1.89 31.50
CA TRP A 192 -13.28 1.90 30.63
C TRP A 192 -12.57 3.26 30.70
N THR A 193 -11.26 3.23 30.92
CA THR A 193 -10.37 4.38 30.63
C THR A 193 -9.48 4.07 29.44
N ILE A 194 -9.55 4.90 28.41
CA ILE A 194 -8.73 4.81 27.20
C ILE A 194 -7.65 5.89 27.29
N CYS A 195 -6.41 5.48 27.51
CA CYS A 195 -5.25 6.37 27.58
C CYS A 195 -4.66 6.53 26.17
N VAL A 196 -4.74 7.71 25.56
CA VAL A 196 -4.18 7.97 24.22
C VAL A 196 -2.94 8.85 24.34
N TYR A 197 -1.79 8.35 23.89
CA TYR A 197 -0.55 9.11 23.83
C TYR A 197 -0.25 9.49 22.39
N MET A 198 -0.25 10.79 22.08
CA MET A 198 -0.03 11.32 20.74
C MET A 198 1.28 12.10 20.69
N VAL A 199 2.25 11.51 19.98
CA VAL A 199 3.43 12.23 19.50
C VAL A 199 3.07 12.75 18.11
N GLY A 200 2.59 13.99 17.97
CA GLY A 200 2.29 14.52 16.64
C GLY A 200 3.59 14.72 15.85
N ALA A 201 3.91 13.89 14.86
CA ALA A 201 5.11 14.08 14.05
C ALA A 201 4.88 15.05 12.86
N ASP A 202 5.62 14.85 11.77
CA ASP A 202 5.44 15.52 10.47
C ASP A 202 4.00 15.42 9.92
N LEU A 203 3.24 14.43 10.39
CA LEU A 203 1.80 14.20 10.17
C LEU A 203 0.88 15.36 10.64
N GLU A 204 1.36 16.27 11.49
CA GLU A 204 0.68 17.53 11.88
C GLU A 204 1.30 18.78 11.23
N ASP A 205 2.58 18.70 10.85
CA ASP A 205 3.41 19.87 10.54
C ASP A 205 3.39 20.24 9.05
N TYR A 206 3.45 19.28 8.13
CA TYR A 206 3.55 19.52 6.68
C TYR A 206 4.61 20.59 6.27
N ASP A 207 5.79 20.54 6.89
CA ASP A 207 6.89 21.53 6.78
C ASP A 207 6.59 22.97 7.29
N GLU A 208 5.41 23.22 7.88
CA GLU A 208 5.08 24.46 8.58
C GLU A 208 5.46 24.37 10.09
N ASN A 209 5.96 25.47 10.68
CA ASN A 209 6.46 25.49 12.06
C ASN A 209 5.89 26.68 12.84
N ASP A 210 5.15 26.41 13.92
CA ASP A 210 4.44 27.37 14.78
C ASP A 210 5.07 27.49 16.20
N LEU A 211 6.33 27.04 16.35
CA LEU A 211 7.09 27.24 17.57
C LEU A 211 7.46 28.72 17.74
N SER A 212 7.33 29.24 18.96
CA SER A 212 7.72 30.61 19.28
C SER A 212 9.25 30.76 19.31
N ASP A 213 9.76 31.95 18.94
CA ASP A 213 11.18 32.34 19.08
C ASP A 213 11.83 31.88 20.40
N THR A 214 11.06 31.91 21.49
CA THR A 214 11.54 31.52 22.83
C THR A 214 11.70 30.02 22.95
N THR A 215 10.75 29.24 22.44
CA THR A 215 10.77 27.77 22.42
C THR A 215 11.90 27.27 21.53
N THR A 216 12.01 27.77 20.30
CA THR A 216 13.07 27.40 19.34
C THR A 216 14.46 27.66 19.91
N ILE A 217 14.66 28.79 20.61
CA ILE A 217 15.92 29.07 21.30
C ILE A 217 16.15 28.10 22.48
N GLN A 218 15.11 27.79 23.26
CA GLN A 218 15.22 26.90 24.43
C GLN A 218 15.57 25.44 24.07
N ILE A 219 15.00 24.91 22.98
CA ILE A 219 15.26 23.53 22.54
C ILE A 219 16.57 23.37 21.76
N SER A 220 17.06 24.44 21.12
CA SER A 220 18.15 24.37 20.13
C SER A 220 19.48 23.76 20.61
N GLU A 221 19.86 23.92 21.88
CA GLU A 221 21.08 23.30 22.43
C GLU A 221 20.92 21.78 22.62
N GLU A 222 19.69 21.33 22.91
CA GLU A 222 19.34 19.95 23.27
C GLU A 222 19.00 19.11 22.03
N ALA A 223 18.18 19.60 21.10
CA ALA A 223 17.93 18.91 19.83
C ALA A 223 19.25 18.68 19.06
N ALA A 224 20.11 19.71 19.02
CA ALA A 224 21.44 19.58 18.44
C ALA A 224 22.39 18.67 19.27
N ARG A 225 22.12 18.43 20.56
CA ARG A 225 22.86 17.45 21.38
C ARG A 225 22.47 16.03 20.99
N LEU A 226 21.17 15.73 20.94
CA LEU A 226 20.63 14.42 20.59
C LEU A 226 21.12 13.96 19.21
N HIS A 227 20.95 14.79 18.17
CA HIS A 227 21.47 14.52 16.83
C HIS A 227 22.97 14.17 16.80
N ARG A 228 23.80 14.87 17.59
CA ARG A 228 25.25 14.61 17.65
C ARG A 228 25.61 13.33 18.38
N GLU A 229 24.78 12.89 19.33
CA GLU A 229 25.01 11.66 20.10
C GLU A 229 24.59 10.43 19.29
N ASP A 230 23.45 10.49 18.60
CA ASP A 230 23.04 9.46 17.64
C ASP A 230 24.04 9.31 16.48
N SER A 231 24.36 10.41 15.78
CA SER A 231 25.39 10.41 14.71
C SER A 231 26.73 9.83 15.19
N ALA A 232 27.11 10.07 16.46
CA ALA A 232 28.33 9.50 17.02
C ALA A 232 28.20 7.99 17.30
N GLY A 233 27.04 7.53 17.78
CA GLY A 233 26.72 6.11 17.96
C GLY A 233 26.75 5.34 16.64
N ALA A 234 26.08 5.85 15.60
CA ALA A 234 26.09 5.29 14.25
C ALA A 234 27.52 5.09 13.71
N ILE A 235 28.37 6.11 13.87
CA ILE A 235 29.77 6.10 13.42
C ILE A 235 30.65 5.15 14.26
N ASP A 236 30.29 4.84 15.51
CA ASP A 236 31.00 3.85 16.35
C ASP A 236 30.56 2.42 16.03
N ARG A 237 29.26 2.18 15.80
CA ARG A 237 28.72 0.90 15.29
C ARG A 237 29.38 0.53 13.95
N LEU A 238 29.38 1.45 12.99
CA LEU A 238 30.00 1.26 11.66
C LEU A 238 31.50 0.97 11.75
N ARG A 239 32.24 1.66 12.61
CA ARG A 239 33.69 1.43 12.77
C ARG A 239 33.98 0.07 13.38
N THR A 240 33.21 -0.33 14.39
CA THR A 240 33.32 -1.65 15.02
C THR A 240 33.11 -2.74 13.99
N TYR A 241 32.04 -2.63 13.20
CA TYR A 241 31.75 -3.54 12.09
C TYR A 241 32.88 -3.61 11.05
N SER A 242 33.42 -2.45 10.63
CA SER A 242 34.55 -2.39 9.69
C SER A 242 35.81 -3.06 10.24
N ASP A 243 36.16 -2.84 11.51
CA ASP A 243 37.33 -3.43 12.16
C ASP A 243 37.18 -4.97 12.30
N GLU A 244 35.95 -5.47 12.46
CA GLU A 244 35.64 -6.91 12.50
C GLU A 244 35.75 -7.59 11.13
N LEU A 245 35.22 -6.99 10.06
CA LEU A 245 35.34 -7.51 8.69
C LEU A 245 36.80 -7.56 8.23
N ASP A 246 37.55 -6.46 8.42
CA ASP A 246 39.00 -6.39 8.16
C ASP A 246 39.74 -7.50 8.94
N GLY A 247 39.35 -7.75 10.20
CA GLY A 247 39.88 -8.81 11.05
C GLY A 247 39.68 -10.23 10.50
N ASN A 248 38.64 -10.46 9.70
CA ASN A 248 38.36 -11.75 9.03
C ASN A 248 38.81 -11.78 7.55
N ASN A 249 39.34 -10.68 7.01
CA ASN A 249 39.74 -10.47 5.59
C ASN A 249 38.56 -10.39 4.60
N LEU A 250 37.36 -9.98 5.07
CA LEU A 250 36.27 -9.59 4.18
C LEU A 250 36.29 -8.06 4.01
N PRO A 251 36.00 -7.52 2.80
CA PRO A 251 35.81 -6.09 2.63
C PRO A 251 34.46 -5.67 3.22
N LEU A 252 34.31 -4.37 3.53
CA LEU A 252 32.98 -3.76 3.60
C LEU A 252 32.29 -3.91 2.23
N PRO A 253 30.96 -4.13 2.19
CA PRO A 253 30.18 -4.20 0.96
C PRO A 253 30.38 -3.00 0.01
N GLU A 254 30.31 -3.25 -1.29
CA GLU A 254 30.71 -2.23 -2.28
C GLU A 254 29.72 -1.04 -2.35
N TYR A 255 28.43 -1.26 -2.04
CA TYR A 255 27.41 -0.21 -2.00
C TYR A 255 27.76 0.95 -1.04
N LEU A 256 28.55 0.70 0.00
CA LEU A 256 29.01 1.71 0.96
C LEU A 256 30.08 2.67 0.41
N TYR A 257 30.67 2.36 -0.75
CA TYR A 257 31.72 3.15 -1.38
C TYR A 257 31.24 3.95 -2.60
N TYR A 258 30.04 3.66 -3.12
CA TYR A 258 29.40 4.49 -4.12
C TYR A 258 28.88 5.79 -3.49
N PRO A 259 29.12 6.95 -4.09
CA PRO A 259 28.56 8.20 -3.59
C PRO A 259 27.04 8.18 -3.79
N GLU A 260 26.28 8.56 -2.76
CA GLU A 260 24.87 8.90 -2.90
C GLU A 260 24.69 9.89 -4.06
N LYS A 261 23.71 9.62 -4.95
CA LYS A 261 23.43 10.52 -6.06
C LYS A 261 23.05 11.89 -5.50
N PRO A 262 23.72 12.99 -5.91
CA PRO A 262 23.33 14.31 -5.45
C PRO A 262 21.97 14.68 -6.05
N VAL A 263 20.90 14.56 -5.25
CA VAL A 263 19.55 14.96 -5.64
C VAL A 263 19.60 16.39 -6.20
N ALA A 264 19.02 16.58 -7.37
CA ALA A 264 19.07 17.86 -8.07
C ALA A 264 18.35 18.93 -7.24
N SER A 265 19.09 19.88 -6.66
CA SER A 265 18.53 20.93 -5.83
C SER A 265 17.57 21.81 -6.64
N THR A 266 16.27 21.57 -6.50
CA THR A 266 15.19 22.23 -7.25
C THR A 266 14.89 23.63 -6.73
N GLU A 267 15.87 24.55 -6.85
CA GLU A 267 15.66 26.01 -6.66
C GLU A 267 14.70 26.58 -7.74
N TYR A 268 13.40 26.29 -7.62
CA TYR A 268 12.35 26.86 -8.47
C TYR A 268 11.15 27.36 -7.68
N VAL A 269 11.35 28.53 -7.05
CA VAL A 269 10.22 29.40 -6.67
C VAL A 269 9.52 29.89 -7.93
N THR A 270 8.27 29.46 -8.14
CA THR A 270 7.33 30.11 -9.06
C THR A 270 6.04 30.48 -8.36
N GLU A 271 5.83 31.79 -8.15
CA GLU A 271 4.51 32.32 -7.79
C GLU A 271 3.52 32.06 -8.95
N GLU A 272 2.65 31.05 -8.86
CA GLU A 272 1.22 31.11 -9.22
C GLU A 272 0.50 29.73 -9.13
N THR A 273 -0.23 29.50 -8.02
CA THR A 273 -1.48 28.69 -7.92
C THR A 273 -1.41 27.20 -7.51
N ILE A 274 -1.61 26.97 -6.20
CA ILE A 274 -2.45 25.92 -5.56
C ILE A 274 -2.16 24.44 -5.91
N VAL A 275 -1.52 23.75 -4.96
CA VAL A 275 -1.64 22.28 -4.74
C VAL A 275 -3.01 21.97 -4.11
N ALA A 276 -3.53 20.75 -4.28
CA ALA A 276 -4.83 20.34 -3.77
C ALA A 276 -4.89 20.29 -2.23
N PRO A 277 -6.06 20.56 -1.60
CA PRO A 277 -6.23 20.38 -0.17
C PRO A 277 -6.46 18.89 0.16
N VAL A 278 -5.40 18.22 0.60
CA VAL A 278 -5.48 17.10 1.55
C VAL A 278 -4.86 17.67 2.82
N GLY A 279 -5.70 18.26 3.66
CA GLY A 279 -5.29 19.17 4.74
C GLY A 279 -6.18 18.99 5.94
N SER A 280 -5.76 18.04 6.77
CA SER A 280 -6.25 17.73 8.11
C SER A 280 -5.14 16.93 8.76
N GLY A 281 -4.37 17.55 9.66
CA GLY A 281 -3.35 16.87 10.45
C GLY A 281 -3.91 15.61 11.10
N ALA A 282 -3.16 14.51 11.09
CA ALA A 282 -3.72 13.19 11.35
C ALA A 282 -4.27 13.05 12.79
N ALA A 283 -3.43 13.30 13.80
CA ALA A 283 -3.89 13.29 15.20
C ALA A 283 -4.94 14.39 15.49
N SER A 284 -4.91 15.52 14.77
CA SER A 284 -5.95 16.55 14.80
C SER A 284 -7.29 16.06 14.24
N ALA A 285 -7.30 15.12 13.29
CA ALA A 285 -8.48 14.44 12.79
C ALA A 285 -8.97 13.38 13.80
N ASP A 286 -8.09 12.54 14.35
CA ASP A 286 -8.44 11.51 15.33
C ASP A 286 -9.02 12.10 16.62
N ILE A 287 -8.50 13.23 17.08
CA ILE A 287 -9.10 13.97 18.20
C ILE A 287 -10.52 14.46 17.85
N LEU A 288 -10.77 14.86 16.60
CA LEU A 288 -12.12 15.26 16.15
C LEU A 288 -13.07 14.06 16.00
N GLU A 289 -12.56 12.89 15.61
CA GLU A 289 -13.28 11.61 15.59
C GLU A 289 -13.72 11.21 17.00
N MET A 290 -12.79 11.22 17.96
CA MET A 290 -13.08 10.96 19.38
C MET A 290 -14.08 11.96 19.97
N GLN A 291 -14.01 13.24 19.58
CA GLN A 291 -15.02 14.27 19.94
C GLN A 291 -16.41 14.05 19.29
N THR A 292 -16.51 13.19 18.26
CA THR A 292 -17.72 12.98 17.45
C THR A 292 -18.49 11.71 17.84
N ALA A 293 -17.88 10.78 18.58
CA ALA A 293 -18.53 9.58 19.10
C ALA A 293 -19.64 9.86 20.13
N ASP A 294 -20.72 9.05 20.13
CA ASP A 294 -21.85 9.16 21.08
C ASP A 294 -21.55 8.38 22.38
N LEU A 295 -20.54 8.84 23.12
CA LEU A 295 -19.96 8.10 24.26
C LEU A 295 -20.99 7.76 25.36
N SER A 296 -20.91 6.52 25.86
CA SER A 296 -21.68 6.05 27.02
C SER A 296 -21.18 6.65 28.33
N ASP A 297 -21.97 6.53 29.41
CA ASP A 297 -21.62 7.11 30.73
C ASP A 297 -20.48 6.36 31.45
N ASN A 298 -19.90 5.32 30.83
CA ASN A 298 -18.90 4.41 31.40
C ASN A 298 -17.59 4.32 30.57
N ILE A 299 -17.41 5.19 29.57
CA ILE A 299 -16.16 5.33 28.80
C ILE A 299 -15.59 6.72 29.06
N THR A 300 -14.30 6.80 29.37
CA THR A 300 -13.53 8.05 29.50
C THR A 300 -12.25 7.94 28.68
N ILE A 301 -11.97 8.92 27.84
CA ILE A 301 -10.72 9.00 27.06
C ILE A 301 -9.84 10.08 27.70
N VAL A 302 -8.59 9.74 28.00
CA VAL A 302 -7.58 10.65 28.56
C VAL A 302 -6.44 10.74 27.57
N LEU A 303 -6.15 11.93 27.06
CA LEU A 303 -5.19 12.15 25.99
C LEU A 303 -3.99 12.97 26.49
N GLN A 304 -2.79 12.70 25.98
CA GLN A 304 -1.66 13.64 26.03
C GLN A 304 -1.12 13.92 24.63
N THR A 305 -0.81 15.19 24.35
CA THR A 305 -0.25 15.64 23.07
C THR A 305 1.09 16.35 23.24
N GLY A 306 2.00 16.14 22.29
CA GLY A 306 3.33 16.77 22.19
C GLY A 306 4.03 16.36 20.89
N GLY A 307 5.32 16.63 20.74
CA GLY A 307 6.15 16.14 19.62
C GLY A 307 6.15 16.98 18.35
N ALA A 308 5.09 17.76 18.09
CA ALA A 308 4.88 18.50 16.83
C ALA A 308 5.34 19.96 16.88
N THR A 309 5.87 20.51 15.78
CA THR A 309 6.22 21.94 15.71
C THR A 309 5.04 22.85 15.37
N ARG A 310 3.92 22.26 14.91
CA ARG A 310 2.61 22.84 14.56
C ARG A 310 1.53 21.83 14.96
N TRP A 311 0.26 22.24 14.96
CA TRP A 311 -0.88 21.31 14.92
C TRP A 311 -1.91 21.87 13.95
N ASP A 312 -2.62 21.03 13.19
CA ASP A 312 -3.63 21.49 12.20
C ASP A 312 -4.97 21.90 12.85
N ASN A 313 -4.89 22.42 14.07
CA ASN A 313 -6.02 22.90 14.85
C ASN A 313 -5.66 24.21 15.60
N THR A 314 -6.47 24.63 16.59
CA THR A 314 -6.21 25.84 17.38
C THR A 314 -6.46 25.66 18.88
N PHE A 315 -6.55 24.41 19.35
CA PHE A 315 -6.78 24.04 20.75
C PHE A 315 -5.55 23.37 21.39
N ILE A 316 -4.72 22.68 20.60
CA ILE A 316 -3.36 22.28 21.00
C ILE A 316 -2.39 23.42 20.69
N ASN A 317 -1.31 23.51 21.47
CA ASN A 317 -0.25 24.49 21.33
C ASN A 317 1.10 23.75 21.23
N PRO A 318 1.82 23.78 20.10
CA PRO A 318 3.10 23.06 19.93
C PRO A 318 4.20 23.53 20.89
N ASN A 319 3.99 24.66 21.58
CA ASN A 319 4.88 25.16 22.63
C ASN A 319 4.61 24.53 24.01
N LYS A 320 3.88 23.41 24.05
CA LYS A 320 3.35 22.77 25.26
C LYS A 320 3.22 21.25 25.12
N THR A 321 3.27 20.59 26.27
CA THR A 321 2.68 19.26 26.46
C THR A 321 1.35 19.47 27.19
N GLN A 322 0.23 19.05 26.59
CA GLN A 322 -1.12 19.23 27.14
C GLN A 322 -1.78 17.89 27.41
N ARG A 323 -2.67 17.83 28.40
CA ARG A 323 -3.55 16.68 28.65
C ARG A 323 -5.00 17.08 28.55
N PHE A 324 -5.79 16.23 27.91
CA PHE A 324 -7.22 16.44 27.67
C PHE A 324 -8.04 15.25 28.15
N VAL A 325 -9.32 15.50 28.45
CA VAL A 325 -10.32 14.46 28.64
C VAL A 325 -11.41 14.62 27.59
N ILE A 326 -11.85 13.49 27.04
CA ILE A 326 -13.08 13.35 26.27
C ILE A 326 -13.98 12.35 27.01
N ASP A 327 -15.09 12.85 27.52
CA ASP A 327 -16.22 12.06 28.00
C ASP A 327 -17.54 12.77 27.66
N LYS A 328 -18.65 12.15 28.05
CA LYS A 328 -20.01 12.59 27.73
C LYS A 328 -20.44 13.91 28.41
N GLU A 329 -19.87 14.26 29.56
CA GLU A 329 -20.04 15.57 30.21
C GLU A 329 -18.96 16.57 29.73
N HIS A 330 -17.76 16.08 29.41
CA HIS A 330 -16.59 16.86 29.00
C HIS A 330 -16.16 16.51 27.56
N PRO A 331 -16.82 17.04 26.50
CA PRO A 331 -16.58 16.62 25.13
C PRO A 331 -15.17 16.96 24.60
N PHE A 332 -14.47 17.92 25.22
CA PHE A 332 -13.02 18.14 25.12
C PHE A 332 -12.61 19.16 26.19
N GLU A 333 -12.02 18.72 27.31
CA GLU A 333 -11.52 19.62 28.38
C GLU A 333 -10.01 19.49 28.60
N GLU A 334 -9.30 20.62 28.63
CA GLU A 334 -7.88 20.68 29.03
C GLU A 334 -7.76 20.48 30.54
N VAL A 335 -7.17 19.35 30.96
CA VAL A 335 -6.97 19.01 32.38
C VAL A 335 -5.53 19.27 32.85
N ALA A 336 -4.54 19.31 31.95
CA ALA A 336 -3.19 19.77 32.27
C ALA A 336 -2.53 20.56 31.12
N ASN A 337 -1.70 21.54 31.48
CA ASN A 337 -0.96 22.40 30.55
C ASN A 337 0.48 22.58 31.06
N LEU A 338 1.36 21.67 30.67
CA LEU A 338 2.69 21.48 31.25
C LEU A 338 3.73 22.40 30.58
N PRO A 339 4.96 22.52 31.09
CA PRO A 339 6.09 22.92 30.24
C PRO A 339 6.20 21.96 29.04
N LEU A 340 6.76 22.42 27.92
CA LEU A 340 7.03 21.53 26.80
C LEU A 340 8.06 20.46 27.24
N GLN A 341 7.68 19.20 27.11
CA GLN A 341 8.51 18.03 27.35
C GLN A 341 8.88 17.37 26.02
N ARG A 342 9.98 16.63 26.00
CA ARG A 342 10.30 15.69 24.93
C ARG A 342 9.26 14.55 24.97
N ALA A 343 8.52 14.37 23.88
CA ALA A 343 7.39 13.44 23.77
C ALA A 343 7.84 11.99 23.56
N ASN A 344 8.98 11.78 22.88
CA ASN A 344 9.62 10.47 22.78
C ASN A 344 10.50 10.11 24.01
N ASP A 345 10.29 10.76 25.15
CA ASP A 345 11.02 10.49 26.39
C ASP A 345 10.25 9.48 27.28
N PRO A 346 10.88 8.40 27.75
CA PRO A 346 10.21 7.41 28.60
C PRO A 346 9.70 8.01 29.92
N ASP A 347 10.37 9.02 30.51
CA ASP A 347 9.88 9.68 31.72
C ASP A 347 8.62 10.53 31.44
N THR A 348 8.45 11.07 30.22
CA THR A 348 7.25 11.81 29.81
C THR A 348 6.04 10.87 29.62
N LEU A 349 6.27 9.67 29.06
CA LEU A 349 5.25 8.63 28.97
C LEU A 349 4.90 8.08 30.37
N SER A 350 5.88 7.85 31.25
CA SER A 350 5.62 7.45 32.64
C SER A 350 4.79 8.47 33.42
N ASP A 351 5.04 9.78 33.27
CA ASP A 351 4.25 10.81 33.96
C ASP A 351 2.80 10.87 33.46
N PHE A 352 2.57 10.59 32.16
CA PHE A 352 1.22 10.44 31.61
C PHE A 352 0.51 9.18 32.14
N LEU A 353 1.15 8.02 32.06
CA LEU A 353 0.58 6.76 32.52
C LEU A 353 0.27 6.78 34.02
N ASN A 354 1.14 7.38 34.85
CA ASN A 354 0.87 7.56 36.26
C ASN A 354 -0.31 8.54 36.52
N PHE A 355 -0.43 9.61 35.73
CA PHE A 355 -1.57 10.53 35.82
C PHE A 355 -2.91 9.84 35.51
N CYS A 356 -2.99 9.07 34.41
CA CYS A 356 -4.18 8.28 34.10
C CYS A 356 -4.51 7.30 35.24
N LYS A 357 -3.50 6.61 35.76
CA LYS A 357 -3.63 5.63 36.85
C LYS A 357 -4.09 6.23 38.19
N GLU A 358 -3.65 7.44 38.54
CA GLU A 358 -3.98 8.07 39.83
C GLU A 358 -5.28 8.88 39.79
N ASP A 359 -5.57 9.60 38.70
CA ASP A 359 -6.73 10.49 38.58
C ASP A 359 -7.92 9.86 37.82
N TYR A 360 -7.69 8.86 36.95
CA TYR A 360 -8.70 8.19 36.11
C TYR A 360 -8.71 6.64 36.26
N PRO A 361 -8.83 6.08 37.49
CA PRO A 361 -8.93 4.64 37.67
C PRO A 361 -10.29 4.11 37.19
N ALA A 362 -10.26 3.05 36.40
CA ALA A 362 -11.43 2.34 35.87
C ALA A 362 -11.32 0.82 36.13
N ASP A 363 -12.38 0.06 35.80
CA ASP A 363 -12.40 -1.40 35.92
C ASP A 363 -11.60 -2.06 34.78
N HIS A 364 -11.62 -1.45 33.59
CA HIS A 364 -10.82 -1.80 32.41
C HIS A 364 -9.99 -0.61 31.92
N THR A 365 -8.79 -0.87 31.41
CA THR A 365 -7.86 0.15 30.88
C THR A 365 -7.28 -0.25 29.53
N MET A 366 -7.41 0.64 28.55
CA MET A 366 -6.74 0.56 27.25
C MET A 366 -5.63 1.61 27.18
N LEU A 367 -4.51 1.28 26.55
CA LEU A 367 -3.49 2.24 26.12
C LEU A 367 -3.41 2.22 24.60
N ILE A 368 -3.52 3.39 23.97
CA ILE A 368 -3.26 3.60 22.54
C ILE A 368 -2.03 4.50 22.40
N LEU A 369 -1.06 4.01 21.63
CA LEU A 369 0.17 4.71 21.28
C LEU A 369 0.06 5.13 19.81
N TRP A 370 -0.14 6.43 19.57
CA TRP A 370 -0.39 7.02 18.25
C TRP A 370 0.84 7.75 17.73
N ASP A 371 1.29 7.46 16.49
CA ASP A 371 2.21 8.21 15.59
C ASP A 371 2.82 7.24 14.53
N HIS A 372 4.07 7.42 14.09
CA HIS A 372 4.81 6.41 13.34
C HIS A 372 5.31 5.29 14.26
N GLY A 373 5.45 4.11 13.68
CA GLY A 373 6.11 2.97 14.30
C GLY A 373 7.16 2.39 13.35
N GLY A 374 8.18 1.76 13.94
CA GLY A 374 9.29 1.10 13.26
C GLY A 374 9.47 -0.35 13.71
N GLY A 375 8.42 -0.97 14.25
CA GLY A 375 8.48 -2.31 14.85
C GLY A 375 9.56 -2.40 15.93
N PRO A 376 10.59 -3.26 15.78
CA PRO A 376 11.68 -3.38 16.75
C PRO A 376 12.44 -2.08 16.99
N PHE A 377 12.45 -1.17 16.01
CA PHE A 377 13.18 0.10 16.09
C PHE A 377 12.49 1.16 16.97
N GLY A 378 11.22 0.95 17.35
CA GLY A 378 10.49 1.82 18.28
C GLY A 378 9.23 2.47 17.71
N TYR A 379 8.77 3.51 18.40
CA TYR A 379 7.53 4.24 18.14
C TYR A 379 7.67 5.74 18.51
N GLY A 380 6.94 6.63 17.82
CA GLY A 380 6.75 8.03 18.22
C GLY A 380 7.92 8.98 17.93
N VAL A 381 7.77 9.81 16.90
CA VAL A 381 8.80 10.69 16.32
C VAL A 381 8.67 12.13 16.84
N ASP A 382 9.64 12.58 17.64
CA ASP A 382 9.63 13.95 18.18
C ASP A 382 10.35 14.94 17.24
N THR A 383 9.60 15.64 16.38
CA THR A 383 10.13 16.61 15.40
C THR A 383 10.73 17.84 16.09
N ILE A 384 10.26 18.20 17.29
CA ILE A 384 10.80 19.32 18.09
C ILE A 384 12.21 19.01 18.60
N PHE A 385 12.44 17.81 19.12
CA PHE A 385 13.67 17.41 19.84
C PHE A 385 14.62 16.56 18.99
N GLY A 386 14.74 16.87 17.69
CA GLY A 386 15.75 16.31 16.80
C GLY A 386 15.30 15.10 15.99
N ASN A 387 13.99 14.94 15.78
CA ASN A 387 13.37 13.94 14.90
C ASN A 387 13.77 12.49 15.23
N THR A 388 13.85 12.18 16.52
CA THR A 388 14.21 10.85 17.03
C THR A 388 12.96 10.05 17.41
N ILE A 389 13.09 8.73 17.54
CA ILE A 389 12.01 7.79 17.92
C ILE A 389 12.19 7.29 19.38
N MET A 390 11.13 6.86 20.07
CA MET A 390 11.25 6.16 21.37
C MET A 390 11.48 4.67 21.12
N SER A 391 12.61 4.11 21.55
CA SER A 391 12.89 2.68 21.36
C SER A 391 11.92 1.78 22.14
N MET A 392 11.68 0.54 21.69
CA MET A 392 10.79 -0.39 22.40
C MET A 392 11.24 -0.69 23.84
N LYS A 393 12.55 -0.63 24.10
CA LYS A 393 13.11 -0.74 25.46
C LYS A 393 12.82 0.48 26.33
N GLU A 394 12.73 1.68 25.74
CA GLU A 394 12.25 2.88 26.43
C GLU A 394 10.74 2.81 26.68
N VAL A 395 9.92 2.28 25.75
CA VAL A 395 8.49 1.99 25.97
C VAL A 395 8.34 1.00 27.15
N ARG A 396 9.09 -0.11 27.14
CA ARG A 396 9.12 -1.10 28.25
C ARG A 396 9.58 -0.49 29.57
N GLN A 397 10.55 0.42 29.55
CA GLN A 397 10.99 1.18 30.73
C GLN A 397 9.90 2.14 31.24
N ALA A 398 9.20 2.83 30.33
CA ALA A 398 8.13 3.77 30.67
C ALA A 398 6.92 3.08 31.31
N LEU A 399 6.57 1.89 30.83
CA LEU A 399 5.60 0.98 31.44
C LEU A 399 6.09 0.48 32.81
N SER A 400 7.34 -0.02 32.89
CA SER A 400 7.96 -0.56 34.10
C SER A 400 8.14 0.45 35.25
N ASN A 401 8.25 1.74 34.93
CA ASN A 401 8.29 2.82 35.92
C ASN A 401 6.97 2.96 36.71
N VAL A 402 5.84 2.61 36.08
CA VAL A 402 4.49 2.84 36.63
C VAL A 402 3.81 1.54 37.04
N TYR A 403 4.07 0.44 36.33
CA TYR A 403 3.44 -0.86 36.54
C TYR A 403 4.49 -1.97 36.70
N THR A 404 4.11 -3.08 37.31
CA THR A 404 4.91 -4.30 37.32
C THR A 404 4.36 -5.22 36.24
N ALA A 405 5.23 -5.77 35.38
CA ALA A 405 4.83 -6.79 34.42
C ALA A 405 4.34 -8.04 35.16
N ASP A 406 3.10 -8.45 34.89
CA ASP A 406 2.41 -9.58 35.52
C ASP A 406 1.42 -10.17 34.50
N PRO A 407 1.76 -11.28 33.80
CA PRO A 407 0.87 -11.87 32.81
C PRO A 407 -0.36 -12.56 33.42
N GLU A 408 -0.41 -12.83 34.75
CA GLU A 408 -1.64 -13.30 35.39
C GLU A 408 -2.62 -12.15 35.66
N HIS A 409 -2.12 -10.91 35.81
CA HIS A 409 -2.91 -9.72 36.15
C HIS A 409 -2.32 -8.43 35.49
N PRO A 410 -2.37 -8.32 34.15
CA PRO A 410 -1.74 -7.22 33.43
C PRO A 410 -2.30 -5.85 33.78
N ALA A 411 -1.51 -4.81 33.52
CA ALA A 411 -1.84 -3.42 33.81
C ALA A 411 -2.93 -2.83 32.90
N PHE A 412 -3.05 -3.40 31.70
CA PHE A 412 -4.00 -3.00 30.67
C PHE A 412 -4.76 -4.24 30.19
N ASP A 413 -6.01 -4.05 29.78
CA ASP A 413 -6.74 -5.04 29.01
C ASP A 413 -6.19 -5.10 27.59
N ILE A 414 -5.88 -3.93 27.00
CA ILE A 414 -5.41 -3.78 25.62
C ILE A 414 -4.27 -2.76 25.59
N ILE A 415 -3.15 -3.10 24.95
CA ILE A 415 -2.19 -2.11 24.42
C ILE A 415 -2.31 -2.13 22.90
N GLY A 416 -2.64 -0.98 22.32
CA GLY A 416 -2.80 -0.77 20.89
C GLY A 416 -1.78 0.22 20.35
N PHE A 417 -1.37 0.03 19.10
CA PHE A 417 -0.50 0.97 18.38
C PHE A 417 -1.21 1.44 17.11
N ASP A 418 -1.62 2.71 17.12
CA ASP A 418 -2.08 3.45 15.93
C ASP A 418 -0.82 3.98 15.24
N ALA A 419 -0.03 3.03 14.75
CA ALA A 419 1.33 3.20 14.27
C ALA A 419 1.77 1.99 13.41
N CYS A 420 2.55 2.29 12.36
CA CYS A 420 3.09 1.32 11.40
C CYS A 420 3.96 0.23 12.06
N LEU A 421 3.97 -0.98 11.48
CA LEU A 421 5.00 -2.02 11.74
C LEU A 421 4.98 -2.66 13.14
N MET A 422 3.95 -2.41 13.94
CA MET A 422 3.95 -2.80 15.37
C MET A 422 3.45 -4.22 15.64
N SER A 423 2.80 -4.91 14.68
CA SER A 423 2.53 -6.36 14.78
C SER A 423 3.78 -7.15 14.42
N CYS A 424 4.79 -7.03 15.26
CA CYS A 424 6.12 -7.61 15.06
C CYS A 424 6.55 -8.38 16.32
N LEU A 425 7.22 -9.52 16.14
CA LEU A 425 7.51 -10.46 17.23
C LEU A 425 8.37 -9.84 18.35
N GLU A 426 9.34 -9.01 18.00
CA GLU A 426 10.14 -8.25 18.96
C GLU A 426 9.31 -7.23 19.77
N VAL A 427 8.29 -6.60 19.15
CA VAL A 427 7.41 -5.64 19.82
C VAL A 427 6.56 -6.35 20.88
N THR A 428 6.00 -7.52 20.55
CA THR A 428 5.18 -8.29 21.51
C THR A 428 6.00 -8.79 22.69
N HIS A 429 7.26 -9.19 22.46
CA HIS A 429 8.22 -9.53 23.52
C HIS A 429 8.52 -8.34 24.46
N ASP A 430 8.87 -7.16 23.91
CA ASP A 430 9.15 -5.97 24.72
C ASP A 430 7.90 -5.45 25.47
N LEU A 431 6.68 -5.79 25.02
CA LEU A 431 5.43 -5.48 25.71
C LEU A 431 4.97 -6.59 26.69
N TYR A 432 5.63 -7.75 26.73
CA TYR A 432 5.13 -8.92 27.44
C TYR A 432 4.96 -8.66 28.96
N GLY A 433 3.80 -9.07 29.47
CA GLY A 433 3.36 -8.91 30.86
C GLY A 433 2.63 -7.60 31.17
N PHE A 434 2.37 -6.72 30.20
CA PHE A 434 1.65 -5.45 30.44
C PHE A 434 0.19 -5.40 29.96
N ALA A 435 -0.22 -6.23 29.00
CA ALA A 435 -1.60 -6.26 28.46
C ALA A 435 -2.24 -7.66 28.54
N SER A 436 -3.57 -7.73 28.39
CA SER A 436 -4.27 -9.01 28.10
C SER A 436 -4.33 -9.32 26.60
N PHE A 437 -4.35 -8.28 25.76
CA PHE A 437 -4.33 -8.37 24.29
C PHE A 437 -3.53 -7.23 23.67
N TYR A 438 -3.04 -7.43 22.45
CA TYR A 438 -2.54 -6.35 21.59
C TYR A 438 -3.43 -6.13 20.37
N ALA A 439 -3.49 -4.89 19.89
CA ALA A 439 -4.17 -4.48 18.66
C ALA A 439 -3.17 -3.74 17.76
N LEU A 440 -2.78 -4.36 16.64
CA LEU A 440 -1.55 -4.03 15.91
C LEU A 440 -1.71 -4.26 14.39
N SER A 441 -1.04 -3.46 13.55
CA SER A 441 -0.85 -3.72 12.11
C SER A 441 0.54 -4.31 11.83
N GLU A 442 0.64 -5.29 10.92
CA GLU A 442 1.94 -5.67 10.34
C GLU A 442 2.46 -4.56 9.43
N GLU A 443 1.66 -4.14 8.45
CA GLU A 443 2.01 -3.14 7.44
C GLU A 443 2.04 -1.70 7.98
N THR A 444 2.60 -0.78 7.20
CA THR A 444 2.37 0.65 7.32
C THR A 444 0.87 0.95 7.37
N GLU A 445 0.38 1.50 8.48
CA GLU A 445 -0.97 2.04 8.53
C GLU A 445 -1.04 3.34 7.70
N PRO A 446 -2.13 3.63 6.96
CA PRO A 446 -2.26 4.89 6.23
C PRO A 446 -2.38 6.11 7.16
N GLY A 447 -2.14 7.30 6.60
CA GLY A 447 -2.11 8.57 7.35
C GLY A 447 -3.40 8.94 8.08
N GLU A 448 -4.55 8.36 7.71
CA GLU A 448 -5.82 8.57 8.42
C GLU A 448 -6.03 7.68 9.66
N GLY A 449 -5.08 6.79 10.01
CA GLY A 449 -5.10 6.05 11.27
C GLY A 449 -6.31 5.11 11.45
N TRP A 450 -6.81 5.02 12.69
CA TRP A 450 -7.96 4.19 13.10
C TRP A 450 -9.29 4.97 13.03
N ASP A 451 -10.40 4.30 12.67
CA ASP A 451 -11.76 4.89 12.74
C ASP A 451 -12.26 4.95 14.19
N TYR A 452 -11.74 5.92 14.95
CA TYR A 452 -12.14 6.21 16.33
C TYR A 452 -13.64 6.44 16.46
N THR A 453 -14.25 7.11 15.49
CA THR A 453 -15.69 7.37 15.51
C THR A 453 -16.46 6.05 15.57
N SER A 454 -16.13 5.08 14.71
CA SER A 454 -16.86 3.82 14.62
C SER A 454 -16.62 2.91 15.82
N PHE A 455 -15.38 2.66 16.24
CA PHE A 455 -15.13 1.70 17.33
C PHE A 455 -15.68 2.20 18.68
N LEU A 456 -15.55 3.49 18.99
CA LEU A 456 -16.11 4.09 20.21
C LEU A 456 -17.64 4.07 20.22
N ASN A 457 -18.28 4.23 19.05
CA ASN A 457 -19.73 4.10 18.91
C ASN A 457 -20.20 2.64 19.10
N GLU A 458 -19.46 1.64 18.61
CA GLU A 458 -19.80 0.23 18.85
C GLU A 458 -19.63 -0.17 20.32
N MET A 459 -18.53 0.24 20.98
CA MET A 459 -18.33 0.07 22.43
C MET A 459 -19.48 0.72 23.23
N SER A 460 -19.86 1.95 22.90
CA SER A 460 -20.94 2.68 23.57
C SER A 460 -22.32 2.06 23.34
N ALA A 461 -22.52 1.39 22.20
CA ALA A 461 -23.74 0.66 21.87
C ALA A 461 -23.81 -0.73 22.53
N ASN A 462 -22.67 -1.34 22.86
CA ASN A 462 -22.56 -2.67 23.45
C ASN A 462 -21.60 -2.69 24.67
N PRO A 463 -21.97 -2.07 25.81
CA PRO A 463 -21.06 -1.87 26.94
C PRO A 463 -20.67 -3.16 27.71
N SER A 464 -21.07 -4.35 27.25
CA SER A 464 -20.63 -5.64 27.81
C SER A 464 -19.57 -6.35 26.96
N MET A 465 -19.00 -5.69 25.94
CA MET A 465 -17.91 -6.25 25.12
C MET A 465 -16.71 -6.67 25.96
N SER A 466 -16.24 -7.91 25.78
CA SER A 466 -14.95 -8.36 26.31
C SER A 466 -13.80 -7.56 25.68
N PRO A 467 -12.64 -7.44 26.33
CA PRO A 467 -11.48 -6.76 25.73
C PRO A 467 -11.06 -7.34 24.38
N ALA A 468 -11.12 -8.67 24.19
CA ALA A 468 -10.89 -9.29 22.90
C ALA A 468 -11.89 -8.81 21.82
N ALA A 469 -13.17 -8.65 22.17
CA ALA A 469 -14.18 -8.09 21.27
C ALA A 469 -13.95 -6.60 20.98
N VAL A 470 -13.45 -5.81 21.95
CA VAL A 470 -13.06 -4.40 21.72
C VAL A 470 -11.87 -4.30 20.76
N ALA A 471 -10.80 -5.08 20.98
CA ALA A 471 -9.63 -5.11 20.11
C ALA A 471 -10.00 -5.56 18.69
N ARG A 472 -10.90 -6.55 18.54
CA ARG A 472 -11.44 -6.92 17.23
C ARG A 472 -12.31 -5.83 16.61
N THR A 473 -13.15 -5.13 17.36
CA THR A 473 -13.98 -4.05 16.78
C THR A 473 -13.10 -2.93 16.22
N ILE A 474 -11.97 -2.58 16.86
CA ILE A 474 -10.96 -1.69 16.29
C ILE A 474 -10.49 -2.22 14.91
N ALA A 475 -10.00 -3.47 14.87
CA ALA A 475 -9.57 -4.14 13.64
C ALA A 475 -10.65 -4.16 12.54
N ASP A 476 -11.88 -4.51 12.91
CA ASP A 476 -13.03 -4.60 11.99
C ASP A 476 -13.41 -3.22 11.41
N THR A 477 -13.33 -2.14 12.21
CA THR A 477 -13.60 -0.78 11.75
C THR A 477 -12.50 -0.21 10.86
N TYR A 478 -11.23 -0.39 11.24
CA TYR A 478 -10.06 0.00 10.44
C TYR A 478 -10.07 -0.70 9.07
N MET A 479 -10.24 -2.03 9.05
CA MET A 479 -10.25 -2.80 7.79
C MET A 479 -11.49 -2.51 6.92
N ASP A 480 -12.68 -2.32 7.52
CA ASP A 480 -13.88 -1.94 6.75
C ASP A 480 -13.76 -0.51 6.18
N TYR A 481 -13.06 0.43 6.85
CA TYR A 481 -12.81 1.81 6.38
C TYR A 481 -11.98 1.82 5.08
N TYR A 482 -10.79 1.21 5.08
CA TYR A 482 -9.94 1.20 3.89
C TYR A 482 -10.52 0.32 2.77
N ALA A 483 -11.15 -0.82 3.09
CA ALA A 483 -11.88 -1.62 2.10
C ALA A 483 -13.05 -0.85 1.45
N GLN A 484 -13.75 0.01 2.20
CA GLN A 484 -14.83 0.87 1.69
C GLN A 484 -14.30 1.91 0.68
N SER A 485 -13.07 2.41 0.85
CA SER A 485 -12.38 3.22 -0.17
C SER A 485 -12.02 2.39 -1.40
N ASN A 486 -11.27 1.29 -1.21
CA ASN A 486 -10.75 0.43 -2.29
C ASN A 486 -11.85 -0.13 -3.18
N VAL A 487 -12.95 -0.63 -2.60
CA VAL A 487 -14.10 -1.15 -3.34
C VAL A 487 -14.79 -0.04 -4.16
N ASN A 488 -14.66 1.24 -3.81
CA ASN A 488 -15.17 2.35 -4.60
C ASN A 488 -14.19 2.88 -5.65
N LEU A 489 -12.88 2.94 -5.37
CA LEU A 489 -11.85 3.41 -6.30
C LEU A 489 -11.62 2.43 -7.47
N SER A 490 -11.49 1.13 -7.18
CA SER A 490 -11.35 0.02 -8.15
C SER A 490 -12.44 -0.06 -9.23
N LYS A 491 -13.57 0.66 -9.06
CA LYS A 491 -14.63 0.80 -10.07
C LYS A 491 -14.25 1.76 -11.22
N TYR A 492 -13.17 2.55 -11.07
CA TYR A 492 -12.83 3.70 -11.91
C TYR A 492 -11.33 3.88 -12.19
N VAL A 493 -10.46 3.38 -11.31
CA VAL A 493 -8.99 3.41 -11.39
C VAL A 493 -8.42 2.16 -10.69
N ASP A 494 -7.31 1.62 -11.19
CA ASP A 494 -6.69 0.40 -10.65
C ASP A 494 -5.78 0.75 -9.45
N MET A 495 -6.42 1.16 -8.33
CA MET A 495 -5.78 1.79 -7.17
C MET A 495 -6.40 1.36 -5.83
N THR A 496 -5.54 1.07 -4.85
CA THR A 496 -5.89 0.50 -3.54
C THR A 496 -4.91 0.90 -2.43
N ASN A 497 -5.41 1.06 -1.20
CA ASN A 497 -4.62 1.05 0.04
C ASN A 497 -4.60 -0.38 0.59
N ASP A 498 -3.48 -1.08 0.52
CA ASP A 498 -3.33 -2.39 1.15
C ASP A 498 -3.03 -2.21 2.64
N VAL A 499 -3.69 -2.99 3.49
CA VAL A 499 -3.60 -2.88 4.95
C VAL A 499 -3.76 -4.25 5.61
N THR A 500 -3.25 -4.37 6.84
CA THR A 500 -3.36 -5.55 7.72
C THR A 500 -3.84 -5.12 9.09
N PHE A 501 -4.49 -6.02 9.85
CA PHE A 501 -4.70 -5.82 11.27
C PHE A 501 -4.84 -7.13 12.05
N ALA A 502 -4.17 -7.22 13.20
CA ALA A 502 -4.15 -8.39 14.07
C ALA A 502 -4.63 -8.05 15.50
N VAL A 503 -5.27 -9.05 16.14
CA VAL A 503 -5.45 -9.09 17.59
C VAL A 503 -4.61 -10.24 18.13
N VAL A 504 -3.71 -9.94 19.07
CA VAL A 504 -2.66 -10.85 19.53
C VAL A 504 -2.80 -11.19 21.00
N ASP A 505 -2.68 -12.48 21.34
CA ASP A 505 -2.54 -13.03 22.70
C ASP A 505 -1.07 -12.91 23.17
N PRO A 506 -0.78 -12.18 24.27
CA PRO A 506 0.58 -11.94 24.74
C PRO A 506 1.30 -13.16 25.31
N GLU A 507 0.61 -14.11 25.95
CA GLU A 507 1.24 -15.33 26.49
C GLU A 507 1.71 -16.21 25.33
N LYS A 508 0.91 -16.28 24.27
CA LYS A 508 1.23 -17.06 23.07
C LYS A 508 2.23 -16.37 22.14
N ALA A 509 2.28 -15.04 22.12
CA ALA A 509 3.34 -14.30 21.44
C ALA A 509 4.71 -14.50 22.10
N GLU A 510 4.78 -14.59 23.43
CA GLU A 510 6.03 -14.93 24.14
C GLU A 510 6.47 -16.38 23.87
N GLU A 511 5.55 -17.36 23.92
CA GLU A 511 5.84 -18.74 23.51
C GLU A 511 6.35 -18.82 22.05
N LEU A 512 5.83 -17.95 21.16
CA LEU A 512 6.24 -17.83 19.76
C LEU A 512 7.64 -17.20 19.60
N TYR A 513 8.01 -16.21 20.42
CA TYR A 513 9.37 -15.62 20.46
C TYR A 513 10.42 -16.66 20.90
N ASP A 514 10.13 -17.43 21.94
CA ASP A 514 10.96 -18.55 22.41
C ASP A 514 11.13 -19.61 21.29
N ALA A 515 10.05 -19.96 20.60
CA ALA A 515 10.07 -20.93 19.50
C ALA A 515 10.87 -20.43 18.29
N TYR A 516 10.77 -19.14 17.94
CA TYR A 516 11.55 -18.53 16.87
C TYR A 516 13.06 -18.52 17.21
N SER A 517 13.40 -18.17 18.46
CA SER A 517 14.79 -18.14 18.94
C SER A 517 15.46 -19.52 18.88
N GLU A 518 14.73 -20.61 19.20
CA GLU A 518 15.24 -21.98 19.02
C GLU A 518 15.38 -22.39 17.53
N LEU A 519 14.52 -21.91 16.62
CA LEU A 519 14.72 -22.09 15.16
C LEU A 519 16.00 -21.38 14.68
N ALA A 520 16.16 -20.09 15.01
CA ALA A 520 17.33 -19.31 14.62
C ALA A 520 18.65 -19.91 15.16
N LYS A 521 18.61 -20.47 16.37
CA LYS A 521 19.70 -21.24 17.00
C LYS A 521 20.04 -22.54 16.28
N HIS A 522 19.04 -23.28 15.76
CA HIS A 522 19.28 -24.46 14.93
C HIS A 522 19.84 -24.09 13.55
N GLN A 523 19.30 -23.05 12.91
CA GLN A 523 19.83 -22.47 11.67
C GLN A 523 21.29 -22.00 11.84
N LEU A 524 21.61 -21.30 12.93
CA LEU A 524 22.98 -20.88 13.26
C LEU A 524 23.92 -22.07 13.44
N LYS A 525 23.50 -23.12 14.15
CA LYS A 525 24.31 -24.34 14.34
C LYS A 525 24.65 -24.98 13.00
N ASP A 526 23.67 -25.08 12.11
CA ASP A 526 23.86 -25.74 10.80
C ASP A 526 24.64 -24.84 9.82
N ALA A 527 24.43 -23.53 9.84
CA ALA A 527 25.24 -22.54 9.10
C ALA A 527 26.74 -22.56 9.48
N VAL A 528 27.06 -22.98 10.70
CA VAL A 528 28.44 -23.16 11.17
C VAL A 528 29.05 -24.47 10.65
N GLU A 529 28.23 -25.45 10.27
CA GLU A 529 28.66 -26.71 9.64
C GLU A 529 28.69 -26.60 8.10
N ASP A 530 27.67 -25.97 7.48
CA ASP A 530 27.59 -25.62 6.05
C ASP A 530 27.06 -24.18 5.88
N ILE A 531 27.93 -23.27 5.42
CA ILE A 531 27.60 -21.84 5.29
C ILE A 531 26.45 -21.55 4.31
N SER A 532 26.14 -22.47 3.37
CA SER A 532 25.05 -22.31 2.40
C SER A 532 23.65 -22.25 3.04
N VAL A 533 23.49 -22.65 4.32
CA VAL A 533 22.26 -22.42 5.10
C VAL A 533 21.91 -20.92 5.20
N LEU A 534 22.91 -20.02 5.21
CA LEU A 534 22.66 -18.57 5.27
C LEU A 534 22.09 -18.01 3.95
N ALA A 535 22.40 -18.67 2.84
CA ALA A 535 21.80 -18.39 1.54
C ALA A 535 20.40 -19.05 1.42
N GLU A 536 20.13 -20.16 2.11
CA GLU A 536 18.78 -20.73 2.19
C GLU A 536 17.83 -19.85 3.04
N VAL A 537 18.30 -19.40 4.21
CA VAL A 537 17.59 -18.38 5.02
C VAL A 537 17.29 -17.13 4.18
N GLY A 538 18.23 -16.72 3.32
CA GLY A 538 18.04 -15.64 2.33
C GLY A 538 17.02 -15.96 1.24
N ARG A 539 17.08 -17.15 0.64
CA ARG A 539 16.08 -17.63 -0.35
C ARG A 539 14.68 -17.59 0.24
N CYS A 540 14.51 -18.03 1.49
CA CYS A 540 13.21 -18.04 2.15
C CYS A 540 12.76 -16.67 2.67
N SER A 541 13.67 -15.76 3.09
CA SER A 541 13.29 -14.38 3.44
C SER A 541 12.86 -13.58 2.21
N ASN A 542 13.53 -13.74 1.07
CA ASN A 542 13.32 -12.92 -0.13
C ASN A 542 12.17 -13.42 -1.05
N ASN A 543 11.33 -14.35 -0.59
CA ASN A 543 10.23 -14.94 -1.36
C ASN A 543 8.91 -15.05 -0.56
N VAL A 544 8.76 -14.21 0.46
CA VAL A 544 7.55 -14.06 1.30
C VAL A 544 7.11 -12.59 1.32
N PRO A 545 5.92 -12.25 1.83
CA PRO A 545 5.51 -10.85 1.96
C PRO A 545 6.54 -10.03 2.76
N HIS A 546 7.21 -9.11 2.08
CA HIS A 546 7.99 -8.05 2.71
C HIS A 546 7.03 -6.98 3.23
N VAL A 547 7.08 -6.75 4.53
CA VAL A 547 6.28 -5.74 5.23
C VAL A 547 7.01 -4.38 5.10
N ALA A 548 6.26 -3.29 4.87
CA ALA A 548 6.83 -2.02 4.39
C ALA A 548 7.64 -2.19 3.10
N SER A 549 7.13 -2.95 2.12
CA SER A 549 7.85 -3.34 0.90
C SER A 549 8.63 -2.20 0.23
N GLY A 550 8.03 -1.01 0.15
CA GLY A 550 8.64 0.20 -0.44
C GLY A 550 9.89 0.75 0.28
N ALA A 551 10.16 0.31 1.51
CA ALA A 551 11.34 0.62 2.33
C ALA A 551 11.94 -0.63 3.01
N TYR A 552 11.68 -1.83 2.48
CA TYR A 552 12.15 -3.10 3.05
C TYR A 552 13.68 -3.18 3.17
N ASP A 553 14.43 -2.52 2.27
CA ASP A 553 15.91 -2.44 2.35
C ASP A 553 16.41 -1.78 3.65
N ILE A 554 15.55 -1.01 4.32
CA ILE A 554 15.77 -0.43 5.65
C ILE A 554 15.19 -1.37 6.72
N TYR A 555 13.87 -1.56 6.72
CA TYR A 555 13.18 -2.20 7.85
C TYR A 555 13.35 -3.72 7.93
N ASN A 556 13.60 -4.42 6.82
CA ASN A 556 13.87 -5.86 6.79
C ASN A 556 12.84 -6.73 7.56
N LEU A 557 11.56 -6.34 7.50
CA LEU A 557 10.44 -7.06 8.14
C LEU A 557 9.77 -8.00 7.13
N ILE A 558 9.51 -9.24 7.55
CA ILE A 558 8.80 -10.25 6.76
C ILE A 558 7.68 -10.90 7.58
N ASP A 559 6.63 -11.39 6.91
CA ASP A 559 5.63 -12.26 7.56
C ASP A 559 6.29 -13.56 8.06
N LEU A 560 6.21 -13.79 9.37
CA LEU A 560 6.83 -14.95 10.01
C LEU A 560 6.21 -16.28 9.56
N GLY A 561 4.89 -16.27 9.30
CA GLY A 561 4.13 -17.47 8.97
C GLY A 561 4.54 -18.08 7.62
N CYS A 562 4.62 -17.25 6.58
CA CYS A 562 5.11 -17.61 5.26
C CYS A 562 6.59 -18.00 5.29
N TYR A 563 7.41 -17.31 6.08
CA TYR A 563 8.83 -17.69 6.23
C TYR A 563 8.97 -19.13 6.74
N VAL A 564 8.23 -19.51 7.78
CA VAL A 564 8.29 -20.90 8.29
C VAL A 564 7.54 -21.91 7.42
N ASP A 565 6.57 -21.48 6.60
CA ASP A 565 5.97 -22.33 5.56
C ASP A 565 6.99 -22.69 4.46
N LEU A 566 7.95 -21.82 4.14
CA LEU A 566 9.07 -22.15 3.24
C LEU A 566 10.17 -22.97 3.93
N MET A 567 10.50 -22.66 5.19
CA MET A 567 11.53 -23.40 5.95
C MET A 567 11.10 -24.81 6.42
N ILE A 568 9.82 -25.17 6.28
CA ILE A 568 9.22 -26.42 6.82
C ILE A 568 9.90 -27.72 6.34
N ASP A 569 10.41 -27.76 5.12
CA ASP A 569 11.09 -28.95 4.57
C ASP A 569 12.52 -29.13 5.14
N TYR A 570 13.08 -28.09 5.76
CA TYR A 570 14.40 -28.10 6.41
C TYR A 570 14.30 -28.29 7.93
N TYR A 571 13.38 -27.55 8.59
CA TYR A 571 13.20 -27.54 10.05
C TYR A 571 11.76 -27.94 10.45
N PRO A 572 11.34 -29.19 10.17
CA PRO A 572 9.93 -29.59 10.23
C PRO A 572 9.34 -29.66 11.64
N GLU A 573 10.13 -29.81 12.70
CA GLU A 573 9.61 -29.85 14.08
C GLU A 573 9.43 -28.43 14.63
N GLU A 574 10.43 -27.59 14.37
CA GLU A 574 10.52 -26.18 14.75
C GLU A 574 9.46 -25.33 14.02
N CYS A 575 9.43 -25.40 12.68
CA CYS A 575 8.46 -24.66 11.88
C CYS A 575 7.02 -25.16 12.11
N SER A 576 6.79 -26.45 12.36
CA SER A 576 5.47 -26.94 12.79
C SER A 576 5.05 -26.36 14.14
N ASN A 577 5.99 -26.22 15.09
CA ASN A 577 5.70 -25.63 16.40
C ASN A 577 5.34 -24.13 16.26
N ILE A 578 6.15 -23.38 15.52
CA ILE A 578 5.90 -21.96 15.22
C ILE A 578 4.54 -21.78 14.53
N LYS A 579 4.21 -22.57 13.50
CA LYS A 579 2.89 -22.53 12.84
C LYS A 579 1.73 -22.80 13.79
N ASN A 580 1.86 -23.71 14.76
CA ASN A 580 0.81 -23.91 15.77
C ASN A 580 0.69 -22.68 16.69
N LEU A 581 1.82 -22.13 17.13
CA LEU A 581 1.85 -20.96 18.02
C LEU A 581 1.32 -19.70 17.36
N ILE A 582 1.55 -19.46 16.07
CA ILE A 582 0.89 -18.36 15.31
C ILE A 582 -0.64 -18.53 15.35
N ASN A 583 -1.16 -19.76 15.20
CA ASN A 583 -2.60 -20.03 15.28
C ASN A 583 -3.19 -19.89 16.70
N GLU A 584 -2.37 -19.92 17.75
CA GLU A 584 -2.78 -19.64 19.13
C GLU A 584 -2.59 -18.16 19.50
N ALA A 585 -1.53 -17.50 19.03
CA ALA A 585 -1.20 -16.10 19.30
C ALA A 585 -2.08 -15.12 18.51
N ILE A 586 -2.27 -15.35 17.21
CA ILE A 586 -3.05 -14.46 16.34
C ILE A 586 -4.51 -14.88 16.42
N ILE A 587 -5.20 -14.38 17.45
CA ILE A 587 -6.58 -14.76 17.77
C ILE A 587 -7.60 -14.13 16.80
N TYR A 588 -7.20 -13.08 16.07
CA TYR A 588 -7.92 -12.53 14.93
C TYR A 588 -6.94 -11.87 13.95
N HIS A 589 -7.20 -12.01 12.65
CA HIS A 589 -6.44 -11.33 11.59
C HIS A 589 -7.37 -10.90 10.44
N ARG A 590 -7.01 -9.82 9.75
CA ARG A 590 -7.58 -9.43 8.45
C ARG A 590 -6.53 -8.72 7.60
N GLU A 591 -6.55 -9.02 6.31
CA GLU A 591 -5.60 -8.54 5.31
C GLU A 591 -6.29 -8.18 3.98
N CYS A 592 -5.63 -7.43 3.10
CA CYS A 592 -6.09 -7.22 1.73
C CYS A 592 -4.95 -6.96 0.72
N GLY A 593 -5.27 -7.05 -0.58
CA GLY A 593 -4.35 -6.72 -1.67
C GLY A 593 -3.16 -7.67 -1.81
N SER A 594 -1.95 -7.14 -1.98
CA SER A 594 -0.72 -7.94 -2.10
C SER A 594 -0.40 -8.75 -0.84
N LEU A 595 -0.87 -8.25 0.31
CA LEU A 595 -0.68 -8.80 1.64
C LEU A 595 -1.67 -9.94 1.96
N ALA A 596 -2.49 -10.38 1.00
CA ALA A 596 -3.48 -11.46 1.12
C ALA A 596 -2.90 -12.89 1.34
N THR A 597 -1.68 -12.97 1.88
CA THR A 597 -1.00 -14.21 2.33
C THR A 597 -0.31 -14.05 3.70
N THR A 598 -0.27 -12.85 4.28
CA THR A 598 0.27 -12.59 5.62
C THR A 598 -0.56 -13.26 6.71
N GLN A 599 0.03 -13.45 7.89
CA GLN A 599 -0.51 -14.30 8.95
C GLN A 599 -0.63 -13.55 10.30
N GLY A 600 -0.49 -12.22 10.29
CA GLY A 600 -0.77 -11.32 11.40
C GLY A 600 0.41 -10.99 12.30
N ILE A 601 1.62 -11.48 12.00
CA ILE A 601 2.83 -11.13 12.77
C ILE A 601 4.12 -11.19 11.93
N ALA A 602 4.76 -10.03 11.83
CA ALA A 602 6.07 -9.87 11.22
C ALA A 602 7.22 -10.27 12.16
N VAL A 603 8.40 -10.45 11.59
CA VAL A 603 9.67 -10.55 12.33
C VAL A 603 10.77 -9.80 11.57
N TYR A 604 11.73 -9.21 12.28
CA TYR A 604 12.94 -8.69 11.65
C TYR A 604 13.84 -9.84 11.22
N LEU A 605 14.06 -10.02 9.91
CA LEU A 605 15.00 -10.99 9.35
C LEU A 605 15.73 -10.35 8.15
N PRO A 606 16.98 -9.88 8.31
CA PRO A 606 17.67 -9.15 7.26
C PRO A 606 18.08 -10.08 6.11
N GLY A 607 17.29 -10.08 5.03
CA GLY A 607 17.48 -10.90 3.84
C GLY A 607 18.66 -10.44 2.96
N SER A 608 18.74 -9.13 2.75
CA SER A 608 19.80 -8.44 2.02
C SER A 608 19.91 -6.99 2.52
N ILE A 609 21.11 -6.42 2.49
CA ILE A 609 21.31 -4.99 2.74
C ILE A 609 22.08 -4.40 1.57
N SER A 610 21.53 -3.34 0.96
CA SER A 610 22.07 -2.67 -0.22
C SER A 610 22.28 -1.16 -0.03
N SER A 611 21.86 -0.61 1.12
CA SER A 611 21.91 0.82 1.42
C SER A 611 22.65 1.12 2.74
N TYR A 612 23.20 2.34 2.89
CA TYR A 612 23.81 2.76 4.15
C TYR A 612 22.79 2.83 5.29
N MET A 613 21.54 3.20 4.98
CA MET A 613 20.45 3.27 5.94
C MET A 613 20.06 1.87 6.46
N GLY A 614 19.88 0.89 5.57
CA GLY A 614 19.67 -0.50 5.98
C GLY A 614 20.81 -1.05 6.84
N LEU A 615 22.07 -0.70 6.52
CA LEU A 615 23.19 -1.07 7.38
C LEU A 615 23.15 -0.37 8.75
N HIS A 616 22.77 0.91 8.82
CA HIS A 616 22.62 1.60 10.10
C HIS A 616 21.59 0.89 10.99
N TYR A 617 20.41 0.60 10.44
CA TYR A 617 19.30 -0.06 11.16
C TYR A 617 19.72 -1.47 11.60
N PHE A 618 20.31 -2.28 10.70
CA PHE A 618 20.85 -3.59 11.04
C PHE A 618 21.90 -3.56 12.16
N LEU A 619 22.86 -2.63 12.10
CA LEU A 619 23.87 -2.53 13.15
C LEU A 619 23.26 -2.06 14.48
N ASP A 620 22.20 -1.24 14.48
CA ASP A 620 21.48 -0.91 15.71
C ASP A 620 20.69 -2.11 16.26
N TYR A 621 20.03 -2.88 15.38
CA TYR A 621 19.36 -4.13 15.76
C TYR A 621 20.33 -5.12 16.41
N ILE A 622 21.49 -5.35 15.79
CA ILE A 622 22.54 -6.24 16.32
C ILE A 622 23.11 -5.74 17.65
N TYR A 623 23.41 -4.45 17.79
CA TYR A 623 24.16 -3.96 18.96
C TYR A 623 23.28 -3.48 20.13
N ASN A 624 22.10 -2.93 19.87
CA ASN A 624 21.25 -2.29 20.88
C ASN A 624 19.91 -3.00 21.12
N ILE A 625 19.23 -3.49 20.07
CA ILE A 625 17.85 -4.01 20.18
C ILE A 625 17.82 -5.51 20.50
N CYS A 626 18.35 -6.38 19.64
CA CYS A 626 18.23 -7.82 19.79
C CYS A 626 18.88 -8.32 21.10
N GLU A 627 18.18 -9.12 21.91
CA GLU A 627 18.73 -9.67 23.17
C GLU A 627 19.13 -11.14 23.05
N ASP A 628 18.46 -11.95 22.22
CA ASP A 628 18.85 -13.36 22.03
C ASP A 628 20.22 -13.49 21.33
N PRO A 629 21.19 -14.24 21.91
CA PRO A 629 22.53 -14.33 21.37
C PRO A 629 22.66 -15.23 20.13
N TYR A 630 21.63 -16.01 19.77
CA TYR A 630 21.62 -16.90 18.61
C TYR A 630 20.98 -16.22 17.39
N VAL A 631 19.85 -15.54 17.55
CA VAL A 631 19.23 -14.66 16.54
C VAL A 631 20.27 -13.62 16.08
N LYS A 632 20.86 -12.90 17.04
CA LYS A 632 21.92 -11.92 16.80
C LYS A 632 23.12 -12.50 16.04
N ALA A 633 23.58 -13.69 16.42
CA ALA A 633 24.71 -14.35 15.77
C ALA A 633 24.36 -14.89 14.37
N LEU A 634 23.13 -15.38 14.14
CA LEU A 634 22.66 -15.81 12.83
C LEU A 634 22.64 -14.64 11.83
N TYR A 635 22.02 -13.53 12.23
CA TYR A 635 21.83 -12.36 11.37
C TYR A 635 23.17 -11.69 11.05
N TYR A 636 24.04 -11.58 12.06
CA TYR A 636 25.42 -11.15 11.84
C TYR A 636 26.15 -12.09 10.87
N TYR A 637 26.07 -13.42 11.03
CA TYR A 637 26.76 -14.35 10.14
C TYR A 637 26.26 -14.23 8.69
N LYS A 638 24.95 -14.06 8.50
CA LYS A 638 24.30 -13.86 7.19
C LYS A 638 24.85 -12.63 6.49
N ILE A 639 24.69 -11.45 7.08
CA ILE A 639 25.03 -10.15 6.47
C ILE A 639 26.55 -9.89 6.44
N SER A 640 27.31 -10.39 7.42
CA SER A 640 28.75 -10.13 7.53
C SER A 640 29.63 -11.15 6.81
N GLY A 641 29.05 -12.27 6.32
CA GLY A 641 29.80 -13.39 5.72
C GLY A 641 30.75 -14.13 6.69
N CYS A 642 30.77 -13.76 7.97
CA CYS A 642 31.62 -14.29 9.03
C CYS A 642 31.01 -13.99 10.41
N LEU A 643 31.63 -14.50 11.49
CA LEU A 643 31.26 -14.17 12.87
C LEU A 643 32.33 -13.33 13.55
N ASN A 644 31.94 -12.41 14.44
CA ASN A 644 32.88 -11.73 15.33
C ASN A 644 33.37 -12.66 16.46
N ASP A 645 34.34 -12.19 17.26
CA ASP A 645 34.98 -13.01 18.29
C ASP A 645 34.09 -13.31 19.51
N GLU A 646 33.05 -12.52 19.76
CA GLU A 646 32.05 -12.80 20.80
C GLU A 646 31.09 -13.92 20.35
N MET A 647 30.52 -13.80 19.16
CA MET A 647 29.62 -14.81 18.58
C MET A 647 30.35 -16.14 18.33
N LYS A 648 31.66 -16.09 18.02
CA LYS A 648 32.53 -17.28 17.99
C LYS A 648 32.70 -17.95 19.35
N GLU A 649 32.48 -17.29 20.50
CA GLU A 649 32.38 -17.96 21.81
C GLU A 649 30.96 -18.51 22.06
N THR A 650 29.90 -17.78 21.67
CA THR A 650 28.51 -18.26 21.72
C THR A 650 28.35 -19.58 20.96
N VAL A 651 28.81 -19.64 19.71
CA VAL A 651 28.70 -20.82 18.84
C VAL A 651 29.45 -22.05 19.39
N LYS A 652 30.55 -21.87 20.13
CA LYS A 652 31.26 -22.99 20.80
C LYS A 652 30.44 -23.66 21.91
N THR A 653 29.32 -23.05 22.32
CA THR A 653 28.36 -23.71 23.22
C THR A 653 27.37 -24.62 22.47
N LEU A 654 27.21 -24.41 21.16
CA LEU A 654 26.32 -25.17 20.28
C LEU A 654 27.01 -26.33 19.56
N THR A 655 28.23 -26.12 19.01
CA THR A 655 28.94 -27.13 18.20
C THR A 655 30.47 -27.05 18.32
N ASP A 656 31.14 -28.19 18.14
CA ASP A 656 32.61 -28.32 17.99
C ASP A 656 33.09 -27.89 16.58
N ALA A 657 32.17 -27.63 15.65
CA ALA A 657 32.47 -27.14 14.31
C ALA A 657 33.08 -25.73 14.34
N LYS A 658 33.67 -25.32 13.21
CA LYS A 658 34.32 -24.02 13.07
C LYS A 658 33.53 -23.17 12.08
N PRO A 659 33.05 -21.97 12.49
CA PRO A 659 32.45 -21.02 11.57
C PRO A 659 33.33 -20.82 10.35
N GLN A 660 32.68 -20.81 9.19
CA GLN A 660 33.34 -20.57 7.92
C GLN A 660 33.44 -19.05 7.68
N VAL A 661 34.10 -18.67 6.59
CA VAL A 661 34.11 -17.29 6.08
C VAL A 661 33.75 -17.40 4.61
N LEU A 662 32.84 -16.55 4.15
CA LEU A 662 32.28 -16.59 2.80
C LEU A 662 33.36 -16.52 1.70
N ASP A 663 33.35 -17.48 0.78
CA ASP A 663 34.31 -17.54 -0.34
C ASP A 663 33.78 -16.80 -1.58
N LEU A 664 34.09 -15.50 -1.63
CA LEU A 664 33.80 -14.62 -2.77
C LEU A 664 34.47 -15.08 -4.09
N GLY A 665 35.42 -16.03 -4.04
CA GLY A 665 36.15 -16.53 -5.20
C GLY A 665 35.27 -17.25 -6.24
N GLN A 666 34.15 -17.85 -5.82
CA GLN A 666 33.20 -18.48 -6.74
C GLN A 666 32.35 -17.44 -7.48
N PHE A 667 31.83 -16.44 -6.76
CA PHE A 667 31.13 -15.29 -7.34
C PHE A 667 32.05 -14.50 -8.29
N SER A 668 33.29 -14.24 -7.87
CA SER A 668 34.37 -13.70 -8.71
C SER A 668 34.77 -14.58 -9.92
N THR A 669 34.23 -15.80 -10.04
CA THR A 669 34.38 -16.65 -11.22
C THR A 669 33.14 -16.59 -12.13
N PHE A 670 31.95 -16.34 -11.58
CA PHE A 670 30.70 -16.14 -12.34
C PHE A 670 30.79 -14.93 -13.29
N GLU A 671 31.23 -13.76 -12.81
CA GLU A 671 31.39 -12.54 -13.64
C GLU A 671 32.28 -12.77 -14.88
N LYS A 672 33.16 -13.76 -14.79
CA LYS A 672 34.21 -14.09 -15.78
C LYS A 672 33.85 -15.34 -16.60
N THR A 673 32.69 -15.93 -16.34
CA THR A 673 32.15 -17.08 -17.07
C THR A 673 31.40 -16.59 -18.29
N THR A 674 31.85 -17.00 -19.47
CA THR A 674 31.23 -16.60 -20.74
C THR A 674 29.86 -17.27 -20.92
N PRO A 675 28.77 -16.50 -21.10
CA PRO A 675 27.46 -17.06 -21.41
C PRO A 675 27.47 -17.88 -22.70
N VAL A 676 26.70 -18.97 -22.72
CA VAL A 676 26.52 -19.83 -23.88
C VAL A 676 25.22 -19.44 -24.58
N ILE A 677 25.34 -18.88 -25.78
CA ILE A 677 24.19 -18.53 -26.63
C ILE A 677 23.57 -19.81 -27.24
N ASP A 678 22.25 -19.97 -27.12
CA ASP A 678 21.46 -20.91 -27.92
C ASP A 678 20.33 -20.19 -28.67
N GLY A 679 20.64 -19.80 -29.92
CA GLY A 679 19.69 -19.17 -30.84
C GLY A 679 19.29 -17.75 -30.44
N ASN A 680 18.23 -17.64 -29.64
CA ASN A 680 17.62 -16.38 -29.21
C ASN A 680 17.74 -16.13 -27.69
N THR A 681 18.29 -17.09 -26.93
CA THR A 681 18.54 -16.96 -25.49
C THR A 681 19.98 -17.36 -25.15
N PHE A 682 20.36 -17.22 -23.89
CA PHE A 682 21.63 -17.64 -23.32
C PHE A 682 21.43 -18.46 -22.04
N TYR A 683 22.48 -19.18 -21.66
CA TYR A 683 22.62 -19.74 -20.32
C TYR A 683 24.06 -19.60 -19.80
N ILE A 684 24.22 -19.57 -18.48
CA ILE A 684 25.51 -19.44 -17.80
C ILE A 684 25.74 -20.70 -16.97
N PRO A 685 26.78 -21.50 -17.28
CA PRO A 685 27.13 -22.65 -16.45
C PRO A 685 27.53 -22.23 -15.04
N VAL A 686 26.82 -22.74 -14.05
CA VAL A 686 27.04 -22.51 -12.61
C VAL A 686 27.37 -23.83 -11.92
N SER A 687 28.13 -23.79 -10.83
CA SER A 687 28.45 -25.01 -10.07
C SER A 687 27.49 -25.19 -8.90
N ASP A 688 27.22 -26.44 -8.51
CA ASP A 688 26.38 -26.81 -7.37
C ASP A 688 26.75 -26.00 -6.11
N SER A 689 28.06 -25.81 -5.86
CA SER A 689 28.55 -25.04 -4.71
C SER A 689 28.26 -23.55 -4.80
N LEU A 690 28.18 -22.98 -6.00
CA LEU A 690 27.81 -21.58 -6.20
C LEU A 690 26.30 -21.43 -6.06
N MET A 691 25.51 -22.28 -6.74
CA MET A 691 24.05 -22.31 -6.64
C MET A 691 23.57 -22.39 -5.20
N ASN A 692 24.17 -23.26 -4.38
CA ASN A 692 23.82 -23.38 -2.96
C ASN A 692 24.10 -22.08 -2.16
N MET A 693 25.14 -21.32 -2.51
CA MET A 693 25.51 -20.05 -1.85
C MET A 693 24.81 -18.80 -2.45
N THR A 694 24.21 -18.92 -3.63
CA THR A 694 23.47 -17.85 -4.31
C THR A 694 22.07 -17.72 -3.71
N GLN A 695 21.80 -16.65 -2.96
CA GLN A 695 20.48 -16.48 -2.33
C GLN A 695 19.40 -16.01 -3.31
N GLU A 696 19.80 -15.34 -4.39
CA GLU A 696 18.88 -14.74 -5.35
C GLU A 696 19.55 -14.59 -6.72
N TYR A 697 18.75 -14.45 -7.78
CA TYR A 697 19.18 -14.16 -9.13
C TYR A 697 18.13 -13.30 -9.85
N THR A 698 18.56 -12.36 -10.68
CA THR A 698 17.70 -11.42 -11.43
C THR A 698 18.22 -11.21 -12.84
N PHE A 699 17.39 -10.68 -13.74
CA PHE A 699 17.76 -10.28 -15.10
C PHE A 699 17.67 -8.76 -15.21
N GLN A 700 18.80 -8.09 -15.43
CA GLN A 700 18.83 -6.65 -15.74
C GLN A 700 18.81 -6.41 -17.25
N ILE A 701 18.16 -5.32 -17.68
CA ILE A 701 18.19 -4.86 -19.07
C ILE A 701 18.34 -3.33 -19.22
N ALA A 702 19.09 -2.92 -20.26
CA ALA A 702 19.25 -1.55 -20.71
C ALA A 702 19.09 -1.45 -22.24
N ILE A 703 18.67 -0.30 -22.74
CA ILE A 703 18.70 0.03 -24.18
C ILE A 703 19.91 0.91 -24.48
N TYR A 704 20.56 0.68 -25.63
CA TYR A 704 21.57 1.58 -26.17
C TYR A 704 20.96 2.52 -27.22
N ASP A 705 21.06 3.84 -27.02
CA ASP A 705 20.65 4.82 -28.04
C ASP A 705 21.81 5.12 -29.02
N ASP A 706 21.67 4.61 -30.24
CA ASP A 706 22.52 4.90 -31.41
C ASP A 706 22.72 6.41 -31.67
N TYR A 707 21.83 7.28 -31.20
CA TYR A 707 21.86 8.72 -31.47
C TYR A 707 22.73 9.52 -30.49
N SER A 708 22.59 9.26 -29.18
CA SER A 708 23.38 9.93 -28.14
C SER A 708 24.66 9.17 -27.78
N GLY A 709 24.66 7.84 -27.92
CA GLY A 709 25.73 6.97 -27.43
C GLY A 709 25.61 6.70 -25.94
N GLU A 710 24.39 6.51 -25.45
CA GLU A 710 24.06 6.39 -24.02
C GLU A 710 23.34 5.06 -23.77
N PHE A 711 23.59 4.47 -22.61
CA PHE A 711 22.86 3.31 -22.10
C PHE A 711 21.78 3.82 -21.14
N ILE A 712 20.54 3.39 -21.35
CA ILE A 712 19.39 3.76 -20.50
C ILE A 712 18.88 2.47 -19.87
N TYR A 713 18.99 2.37 -18.54
CA TYR A 713 18.65 1.17 -17.80
C TYR A 713 17.14 1.11 -17.60
N TYR A 714 16.53 -0.01 -17.96
CA TYR A 714 15.11 -0.29 -17.73
C TYR A 714 14.90 -1.12 -16.45
N GLY A 715 15.97 -1.52 -15.77
CA GLY A 715 15.91 -2.17 -14.46
C GLY A 715 15.95 -3.69 -14.54
N GLU A 716 15.37 -4.33 -13.52
CA GLU A 716 15.41 -5.77 -13.30
C GLU A 716 14.03 -6.45 -13.32
N ASP A 717 14.00 -7.73 -13.68
CA ASP A 717 12.81 -8.61 -13.63
C ASP A 717 13.28 -10.09 -13.53
N GLU A 718 12.37 -11.04 -13.34
CA GLU A 718 12.65 -12.46 -13.06
C GLU A 718 12.95 -13.33 -14.31
N TYR A 719 13.46 -12.74 -15.40
CA TYR A 719 13.72 -13.42 -16.68
C TYR A 719 14.94 -14.37 -16.70
N VAL A 720 15.30 -14.96 -15.56
CA VAL A 720 16.33 -16.00 -15.40
C VAL A 720 15.93 -17.03 -14.35
N TYR A 721 16.28 -18.29 -14.59
CA TYR A 721 15.95 -19.43 -13.72
C TYR A 721 17.05 -20.49 -13.74
N LEU A 722 17.16 -21.28 -12.66
CA LEU A 722 18.05 -22.43 -12.59
C LEU A 722 17.38 -23.68 -13.21
N ASP A 723 18.08 -24.34 -14.14
CA ASP A 723 17.52 -25.48 -14.90
C ASP A 723 17.57 -26.84 -14.18
N GLY A 724 18.33 -26.94 -13.09
CA GLY A 724 18.60 -28.19 -12.37
C GLY A 724 19.62 -29.13 -13.03
N GLU A 725 20.20 -28.75 -14.17
CA GLU A 725 21.35 -29.44 -14.81
C GLU A 725 22.68 -28.67 -14.65
N GLY A 726 22.64 -27.51 -13.99
CA GLY A 726 23.82 -26.70 -13.63
C GLY A 726 23.96 -25.41 -14.45
N ASN A 727 22.85 -24.84 -14.92
CA ASN A 727 22.86 -23.60 -15.68
C ASN A 727 21.83 -22.59 -15.14
N LEU A 728 22.23 -21.31 -15.11
CA LEU A 728 21.32 -20.18 -15.00
C LEU A 728 20.90 -19.79 -16.42
N CYS A 729 19.66 -20.06 -16.78
CA CYS A 729 19.09 -19.91 -18.12
C CYS A 729 18.18 -18.68 -18.17
N SER A 730 18.18 -17.94 -19.28
CA SER A 730 17.17 -16.89 -19.50
C SER A 730 15.98 -17.40 -20.32
N ASP A 731 14.78 -16.95 -19.97
CA ASP A 731 13.55 -17.10 -20.76
C ASP A 731 13.05 -15.77 -21.37
N PHE A 732 13.84 -14.69 -21.27
CA PHE A 732 13.51 -13.35 -21.77
C PHE A 732 12.97 -13.38 -23.20
N ASP A 733 11.72 -12.94 -23.36
CA ASP A 733 10.96 -13.08 -24.61
C ASP A 733 10.94 -11.81 -25.48
N GLY A 734 11.46 -10.70 -24.96
CA GLY A 734 11.46 -9.38 -25.60
C GLY A 734 10.26 -8.49 -25.25
N GLN A 735 9.51 -8.80 -24.19
CA GLN A 735 8.54 -7.90 -23.58
C GLN A 735 9.14 -7.11 -22.39
N TRP A 736 8.43 -6.08 -21.93
CA TRP A 736 8.75 -5.31 -20.70
C TRP A 736 7.48 -4.65 -20.14
N VAL A 737 7.58 -4.07 -18.95
CA VAL A 737 6.50 -3.32 -18.29
C VAL A 737 6.39 -1.89 -18.84
N PHE A 738 5.17 -1.43 -19.17
CA PHE A 738 4.91 -0.07 -19.65
C PHE A 738 3.71 0.60 -18.96
N LEU A 739 3.87 1.87 -18.57
CA LEU A 739 2.77 2.79 -18.22
C LEU A 739 2.39 3.63 -19.44
N ASP A 740 1.14 3.60 -19.90
CA ASP A 740 0.62 4.37 -21.06
C ASP A 740 1.44 4.27 -22.37
N GLY A 741 2.31 3.25 -22.49
CA GLY A 741 3.23 3.11 -23.62
C GLY A 741 4.54 3.90 -23.48
N GLN A 742 4.97 4.23 -22.26
CA GLN A 742 6.39 4.39 -21.92
C GLN A 742 6.85 3.22 -21.05
N PRO A 743 8.06 2.67 -21.27
CA PRO A 743 8.61 1.64 -20.39
C PRO A 743 8.83 2.24 -19.00
N LEU A 744 8.85 1.39 -17.98
CA LEU A 744 9.25 1.76 -16.64
C LEU A 744 10.67 1.26 -16.34
N ALA A 745 11.41 2.00 -15.52
CA ALA A 745 12.60 1.48 -14.84
C ALA A 745 12.11 0.62 -13.66
N LEU A 746 12.46 -0.67 -13.61
CA LEU A 746 11.98 -1.61 -12.60
C LEU A 746 13.01 -1.91 -11.51
N GLU A 747 12.51 -2.07 -10.30
CA GLU A 747 13.22 -2.54 -9.11
C GLU A 747 12.21 -3.37 -8.31
N ILE A 748 12.57 -4.60 -7.92
CA ILE A 748 11.65 -5.51 -7.20
C ILE A 748 11.69 -5.20 -5.70
N THR A 749 10.54 -4.90 -5.09
CA THR A 749 10.45 -4.53 -3.66
C THR A 749 9.97 -5.68 -2.77
N SER A 750 9.13 -6.57 -3.30
CA SER A 750 8.57 -7.73 -2.60
C SER A 750 8.18 -8.77 -3.64
N LYS A 751 8.28 -10.08 -3.31
CA LYS A 751 7.82 -11.12 -4.22
C LYS A 751 7.42 -12.39 -3.49
N THR A 752 6.41 -13.06 -4.04
CA THR A 752 5.90 -14.34 -3.54
C THR A 752 5.61 -15.27 -4.72
N ILE A 753 5.14 -16.48 -4.42
CA ILE A 753 4.65 -17.43 -5.43
C ILE A 753 3.41 -16.94 -6.19
N SER A 754 2.68 -15.93 -5.68
CA SER A 754 1.45 -15.38 -6.27
C SER A 754 1.56 -13.93 -6.76
N ASN A 755 2.57 -13.16 -6.32
CA ASN A 755 2.67 -11.73 -6.63
C ASN A 755 4.15 -11.28 -6.79
N VAL A 756 4.36 -10.14 -7.46
CA VAL A 756 5.61 -9.36 -7.46
C VAL A 756 5.26 -7.89 -7.33
N GLU A 757 5.88 -7.20 -6.38
CA GLU A 757 5.81 -5.75 -6.24
C GLU A 757 7.05 -5.08 -6.82
N TYR A 758 6.82 -3.93 -7.47
CA TYR A 758 7.83 -3.14 -8.14
C TYR A 758 7.75 -1.68 -7.68
N ARG A 759 8.90 -1.01 -7.60
CA ARG A 759 8.98 0.46 -7.62
C ARG A 759 9.64 0.97 -8.90
N SER A 760 9.27 2.18 -9.30
CA SER A 760 9.85 2.89 -10.45
C SER A 760 10.04 4.36 -10.11
N HIS A 761 11.25 4.91 -10.31
CA HIS A 761 11.54 6.33 -10.05
C HIS A 761 10.82 7.22 -11.08
N VAL A 762 10.08 8.21 -10.60
CA VAL A 762 9.29 9.12 -11.42
C VAL A 762 9.34 10.55 -10.87
N LEU A 763 9.15 11.53 -11.76
CA LEU A 763 8.67 12.86 -11.34
C LEU A 763 7.15 12.85 -11.32
N TYR A 764 6.56 12.79 -10.13
CA TYR A 764 5.13 12.96 -9.89
C TYR A 764 4.79 14.45 -9.73
N ASN A 765 4.06 15.01 -10.69
CA ASN A 765 3.68 16.42 -10.78
C ASN A 765 4.85 17.44 -10.71
N GLY A 766 6.10 16.97 -10.79
CA GLY A 766 7.32 17.78 -10.69
C GLY A 766 8.11 17.60 -9.39
N LYS A 767 7.68 16.72 -8.47
CA LYS A 767 8.47 16.22 -7.34
C LYS A 767 9.00 14.81 -7.64
N ASP A 768 10.18 14.48 -7.12
CA ASP A 768 10.72 13.12 -7.15
C ASP A 768 9.91 12.16 -6.27
N ALA A 769 9.68 10.96 -6.78
CA ALA A 769 8.86 9.93 -6.14
C ALA A 769 9.12 8.52 -6.71
N TYR A 770 8.65 7.51 -6.01
CA TYR A 770 8.43 6.17 -6.55
C TYR A 770 6.97 5.97 -6.95
N LEU A 771 6.75 5.46 -8.16
CA LEU A 771 5.52 4.78 -8.55
C LEU A 771 5.60 3.33 -8.06
N VAL A 772 4.68 2.93 -7.19
CA VAL A 772 4.62 1.59 -6.59
C VAL A 772 3.43 0.82 -7.16
N PHE A 773 3.65 -0.42 -7.59
CA PHE A 773 2.65 -1.26 -8.23
C PHE A 773 2.99 -2.75 -8.09
N SER A 774 1.98 -3.62 -8.23
CA SER A 774 2.12 -5.07 -8.10
C SER A 774 1.64 -5.83 -9.34
N PHE A 775 2.09 -7.07 -9.51
CA PHE A 775 1.68 -8.00 -10.57
C PHE A 775 1.22 -9.34 -9.98
N ASP A 776 -0.09 -9.54 -9.96
CA ASP A 776 -0.72 -10.79 -9.53
C ASP A 776 -0.54 -11.87 -10.62
N ARG A 777 0.19 -12.93 -10.25
CA ARG A 777 0.59 -14.04 -11.13
C ARG A 777 -0.55 -15.03 -11.42
N ASP A 778 -1.56 -15.13 -10.55
CA ASP A 778 -2.70 -16.05 -10.69
C ASP A 778 -3.79 -15.49 -11.63
N THR A 779 -3.88 -14.16 -11.74
CA THR A 779 -4.83 -13.43 -12.58
C THR A 779 -4.21 -12.84 -13.85
N GLU A 780 -2.87 -12.74 -13.92
CA GLU A 780 -2.10 -12.05 -14.97
C GLU A 780 -2.43 -10.53 -15.03
N THR A 781 -2.55 -9.85 -13.89
CA THR A 781 -2.95 -8.42 -13.82
C THR A 781 -2.03 -7.53 -12.98
N PHE A 782 -1.93 -6.25 -13.37
CA PHE A 782 -1.23 -5.21 -12.61
C PHE A 782 -2.20 -4.35 -11.79
N GLU A 783 -1.74 -3.86 -10.64
CA GLU A 783 -2.46 -2.95 -9.76
C GLU A 783 -1.51 -1.84 -9.27
N ILE A 784 -1.93 -0.57 -9.31
CA ILE A 784 -1.08 0.55 -8.89
C ILE A 784 -1.37 0.89 -7.42
N LYS A 785 -0.40 0.69 -6.53
CA LYS A 785 -0.55 0.98 -5.10
C LYS A 785 -0.49 2.48 -4.80
N GLY A 786 0.31 3.23 -5.57
CA GLY A 786 0.25 4.69 -5.56
C GLY A 786 1.61 5.35 -5.83
N ILE A 787 1.79 6.54 -5.25
CA ILE A 787 3.02 7.31 -5.29
C ILE A 787 3.58 7.48 -3.87
N ARG A 788 4.82 7.06 -3.63
CA ARG A 788 5.58 7.44 -2.43
C ARG A 788 6.54 8.56 -2.79
N LEU A 789 6.36 9.76 -2.25
CA LEU A 789 7.27 10.88 -2.51
C LEU A 789 8.66 10.59 -1.93
N PHE A 790 9.72 11.10 -2.57
CA PHE A 790 11.01 11.17 -1.90
C PHE A 790 10.92 12.27 -0.82
N PRO A 791 11.43 12.06 0.41
CA PRO A 791 11.52 13.12 1.40
C PRO A 791 12.37 14.28 0.86
N GLU A 792 11.91 15.52 1.03
CA GLU A 792 12.78 16.68 0.81
C GLU A 792 13.92 16.62 1.83
N TYR A 793 15.16 16.56 1.36
CA TYR A 793 16.33 16.24 2.19
C TYR A 793 16.46 17.17 3.41
N SER A 794 16.12 16.65 4.59
CA SER A 794 16.58 17.20 5.85
C SER A 794 18.11 17.08 5.93
N GLN A 795 18.75 17.76 6.89
CA GLN A 795 20.20 17.63 7.10
C GLN A 795 20.56 16.38 7.92
N ASP A 796 19.57 15.57 8.27
CA ASP A 796 19.63 14.54 9.30
C ASP A 796 19.46 13.16 8.63
N GLN A 797 20.49 12.73 7.89
CA GLN A 797 20.55 11.50 7.07
C GLN A 797 20.47 10.17 7.87
N PHE A 798 19.83 10.16 9.03
CA PHE A 798 19.80 9.03 9.97
C PHE A 798 18.38 8.64 10.42
N ASN A 799 17.42 9.57 10.42
CA ASN A 799 16.06 9.32 10.89
C ASN A 799 15.08 9.20 9.70
N PHE A 800 15.00 8.00 9.09
CA PHE A 800 14.10 7.72 7.96
C PHE A 800 12.68 7.33 8.41
N SER A 801 12.21 7.88 9.53
CA SER A 801 10.85 7.67 10.05
C SER A 801 9.80 8.55 9.36
N LEU A 802 10.03 8.97 8.11
CA LEU A 802 9.29 10.03 7.44
C LEU A 802 8.70 9.54 6.10
N ASN A 803 7.40 9.75 5.91
CA ASN A 803 6.58 9.43 4.73
C ASN A 803 6.06 8.00 4.52
N GLU A 804 6.34 7.02 5.38
CA GLU A 804 5.75 5.66 5.25
C GLU A 804 4.21 5.69 5.30
N ARG A 805 3.62 6.52 6.18
CA ARG A 805 2.17 6.77 6.28
C ARG A 805 1.52 7.42 5.04
N ASN A 806 2.31 7.91 4.07
CA ASN A 806 1.88 8.83 3.02
C ASN A 806 1.98 8.25 1.58
N THR A 807 1.34 7.11 1.30
CA THR A 807 1.17 6.65 -0.09
C THR A 807 0.07 7.47 -0.80
N ILE A 808 0.48 8.34 -1.72
CA ILE A 808 -0.41 9.27 -2.43
C ILE A 808 -1.17 8.54 -3.55
N GLN A 809 -2.50 8.52 -3.43
CA GLN A 809 -3.41 7.93 -4.42
C GLN A 809 -3.57 8.81 -5.67
N LEU A 810 -3.07 8.32 -6.82
CA LEU A 810 -3.00 9.00 -8.12
C LEU A 810 -4.33 9.57 -8.65
N GLN A 811 -4.38 10.87 -8.91
CA GLN A 811 -5.57 11.51 -9.48
C GLN A 811 -5.44 11.72 -10.98
N PRO A 812 -6.44 11.36 -11.80
CA PRO A 812 -6.39 11.66 -13.23
C PRO A 812 -6.28 13.17 -13.55
N LYS A 813 -5.39 13.47 -14.50
CA LYS A 813 -4.66 14.73 -14.76
C LYS A 813 -3.33 14.91 -14.03
N ASP A 814 -3.01 14.11 -13.01
CA ASP A 814 -1.65 14.06 -12.48
C ASP A 814 -0.70 13.59 -13.56
N THR A 815 0.55 13.98 -13.40
CA THR A 815 1.53 13.85 -14.45
C THR A 815 2.76 13.13 -13.95
N ILE A 816 3.08 12.02 -14.61
CA ILE A 816 4.22 11.16 -14.32
C ILE A 816 5.25 11.36 -15.42
N VAL A 817 6.51 11.53 -15.06
CA VAL A 817 7.65 11.40 -15.98
C VAL A 817 8.51 10.24 -15.46
N PRO A 818 8.58 9.09 -16.14
CA PRO A 818 9.51 8.03 -15.75
C PRO A 818 10.95 8.56 -15.77
N ILE A 819 11.72 8.26 -14.73
CA ILE A 819 13.15 8.54 -14.66
C ILE A 819 13.89 7.22 -14.82
N TYR A 820 14.91 7.22 -15.67
CA TYR A 820 15.77 6.06 -15.88
C TYR A 820 17.19 6.39 -15.40
N PRO A 821 17.87 5.49 -14.69
CA PRO A 821 19.32 5.51 -14.61
C PRO A 821 19.90 5.45 -16.03
N ALA A 822 20.99 6.17 -16.27
CA ALA A 822 21.68 6.18 -17.55
C ALA A 822 23.19 6.29 -17.38
N SER A 823 23.95 5.84 -18.37
CA SER A 823 25.41 5.99 -18.44
C SER A 823 25.88 6.32 -19.85
N ASP A 824 26.96 7.08 -19.96
CA ASP A 824 27.62 7.36 -21.25
C ASP A 824 28.69 6.31 -21.59
N VAL A 825 29.26 6.37 -22.81
CA VAL A 825 30.41 5.55 -23.25
C VAL A 825 31.70 5.71 -22.41
N TYR A 826 31.71 6.51 -21.35
CA TYR A 826 32.84 6.62 -20.41
C TYR A 826 32.50 6.09 -19.01
N GLY A 827 31.30 5.51 -18.83
CA GLY A 827 30.81 5.03 -17.54
C GLY A 827 30.38 6.16 -16.59
N GLN A 828 30.19 7.39 -17.09
CA GLN A 828 29.62 8.45 -16.26
C GLN A 828 28.11 8.20 -16.11
N GLN A 829 27.68 7.85 -14.90
CA GLN A 829 26.27 7.69 -14.56
C GLN A 829 25.56 9.04 -14.32
N TYR A 830 24.27 9.08 -14.66
CA TYR A 830 23.33 10.18 -14.45
C TYR A 830 21.89 9.62 -14.61
N GLU A 831 20.89 10.51 -14.71
CA GLU A 831 19.48 10.16 -14.92
C GLU A 831 18.90 10.89 -16.14
N THR A 832 17.91 10.28 -16.79
CA THR A 832 17.26 10.83 -17.98
C THR A 832 15.74 10.69 -17.92
N GLU A 833 15.03 11.70 -18.46
CA GLU A 833 13.56 11.79 -18.43
C GLU A 833 12.91 11.00 -19.59
N GLY A 834 11.87 10.22 -19.26
CA GLY A 834 10.91 9.68 -20.21
C GLY A 834 9.95 10.74 -20.76
N LYS A 835 8.99 10.31 -21.59
CA LYS A 835 7.94 11.24 -22.06
C LYS A 835 6.94 11.47 -20.94
N LYS A 836 6.67 12.73 -20.63
CA LYS A 836 5.62 13.15 -19.69
C LYS A 836 4.24 12.55 -20.03
N ILE A 837 3.75 11.71 -19.14
CA ILE A 837 2.41 11.12 -19.12
C ILE A 837 1.45 12.11 -18.43
N THR A 838 0.16 11.99 -18.70
CA THR A 838 -0.90 12.74 -18.00
C THR A 838 -2.07 11.79 -17.81
N LEU A 839 -2.30 11.37 -16.56
CA LEU A 839 -3.10 10.21 -16.24
C LEU A 839 -4.59 10.38 -16.59
N THR A 840 -5.21 9.28 -16.95
CA THR A 840 -6.62 9.16 -17.33
C THR A 840 -7.27 7.99 -16.60
N THR A 841 -8.61 7.88 -16.59
CA THR A 841 -9.34 6.68 -16.11
C THR A 841 -9.26 5.49 -17.08
N SER A 842 -8.20 5.46 -17.88
CA SER A 842 -7.81 4.37 -18.77
C SER A 842 -6.28 4.27 -18.86
N SER A 843 -5.58 4.93 -17.94
CA SER A 843 -4.14 4.82 -17.78
C SER A 843 -3.85 3.71 -16.79
N GLY A 844 -2.85 2.90 -17.10
CA GLY A 844 -2.53 1.69 -16.35
C GLY A 844 -1.25 1.04 -16.84
N ILE A 845 -0.82 0.00 -16.13
CA ILE A 845 0.41 -0.73 -16.40
C ILE A 845 0.08 -2.00 -17.18
N GLU A 846 0.85 -2.27 -18.23
CA GLU A 846 0.67 -3.45 -19.09
C GLU A 846 2.00 -3.97 -19.63
N MET A 847 2.18 -5.29 -19.70
CA MET A 847 3.29 -5.91 -20.43
C MET A 847 3.14 -5.64 -21.93
N LYS A 848 4.23 -5.21 -22.57
CA LYS A 848 4.27 -4.98 -24.02
C LYS A 848 5.59 -5.45 -24.65
N PRO A 849 5.52 -5.88 -25.93
CA PRO A 849 6.68 -5.95 -26.81
C PRO A 849 7.58 -4.71 -26.74
N LEU A 850 8.87 -4.91 -26.51
CA LEU A 850 9.87 -3.85 -26.62
C LEU A 850 9.93 -3.29 -28.05
N ASP A 851 10.25 -1.99 -28.11
CA ASP A 851 10.40 -1.24 -29.35
C ASP A 851 11.62 -1.72 -30.16
N LYS A 852 11.80 -1.24 -31.39
CA LYS A 852 12.96 -1.66 -32.20
C LYS A 852 14.24 -0.99 -31.72
N GLY A 853 15.12 -1.73 -31.05
CA GLY A 853 16.39 -1.25 -30.50
C GLY A 853 17.47 -2.33 -30.43
N TYR A 854 18.67 -1.91 -30.00
CA TYR A 854 19.71 -2.82 -29.52
C TYR A 854 19.79 -2.69 -28.01
N TYR A 855 19.64 -3.81 -27.32
CA TYR A 855 19.55 -3.91 -25.88
C TYR A 855 20.76 -4.66 -25.32
N LEU A 856 21.18 -4.29 -24.12
CA LEU A 856 22.17 -5.00 -23.32
C LEU A 856 21.47 -5.60 -22.11
N ALA A 857 21.85 -6.81 -21.73
CA ALA A 857 21.31 -7.48 -20.56
C ALA A 857 22.41 -8.23 -19.80
N MET A 858 22.16 -8.51 -18.53
CA MET A 858 23.00 -9.37 -17.71
C MET A 858 22.12 -10.14 -16.72
N ALA A 859 22.59 -11.32 -16.32
CA ALA A 859 22.05 -12.04 -15.18
C ALA A 859 22.91 -11.75 -13.96
N ASP A 860 22.29 -11.34 -12.85
CA ASP A 860 22.96 -11.17 -11.58
C ASP A 860 22.73 -12.39 -10.69
N ILE A 861 23.70 -12.67 -9.82
CA ILE A 861 23.54 -13.58 -8.68
C ILE A 861 23.94 -12.84 -7.40
N TYR A 862 23.23 -13.10 -6.31
CA TYR A 862 23.45 -12.41 -5.04
C TYR A 862 24.03 -13.41 -4.03
N ASP A 863 25.08 -13.03 -3.31
CA ASP A 863 25.55 -13.84 -2.17
C ASP A 863 24.64 -13.65 -0.94
N GLN A 864 24.82 -14.51 0.07
CA GLN A 864 24.05 -14.52 1.32
C GLN A 864 23.90 -13.17 2.06
N ARG A 865 24.73 -12.15 1.74
CA ARG A 865 24.72 -10.81 2.34
C ARG A 865 23.80 -9.83 1.59
N GLY A 866 23.49 -10.12 0.33
CA GLY A 866 22.85 -9.21 -0.62
C GLY A 866 23.79 -8.56 -1.63
N ASP A 867 25.10 -8.83 -1.59
CA ASP A 867 26.03 -8.31 -2.60
C ASP A 867 25.78 -9.01 -3.96
N ALA A 868 25.49 -8.22 -4.99
CA ALA A 868 25.22 -8.68 -6.36
C ALA A 868 26.50 -8.88 -7.19
N TYR A 869 26.47 -9.87 -8.08
CA TYR A 869 27.57 -10.20 -9.00
C TYR A 869 27.03 -10.42 -10.41
N SER A 870 27.33 -9.49 -11.31
CA SER A 870 26.82 -9.50 -12.67
C SER A 870 27.59 -10.42 -13.62
N SER A 871 26.86 -11.13 -14.48
CA SER A 871 27.43 -11.90 -15.59
C SER A 871 28.07 -11.01 -16.68
N MET A 872 28.86 -11.61 -17.57
CA MET A 872 29.29 -10.91 -18.78
C MET A 872 28.08 -10.50 -19.66
N VAL A 873 28.02 -9.21 -20.03
CA VAL A 873 26.91 -8.61 -20.79
C VAL A 873 26.56 -9.36 -22.08
N ILE A 874 25.26 -9.62 -22.26
CA ILE A 874 24.63 -10.21 -23.43
C ILE A 874 23.98 -9.09 -24.28
N GLY A 875 24.04 -9.20 -25.60
CA GLY A 875 23.42 -8.26 -26.53
C GLY A 875 22.18 -8.82 -27.21
N TYR A 876 21.13 -8.02 -27.36
CA TYR A 876 19.87 -8.39 -28.03
C TYR A 876 19.50 -7.39 -29.14
N GLU A 877 19.37 -7.82 -30.40
CA GLU A 877 18.65 -7.05 -31.43
C GLU A 877 17.16 -7.40 -31.36
N ILE A 878 16.32 -6.46 -30.91
CA ILE A 878 14.85 -6.64 -30.83
C ILE A 878 14.19 -5.83 -31.94
N SER A 879 13.13 -6.39 -32.55
CA SER A 879 12.39 -5.71 -33.61
C SER A 879 10.89 -5.96 -33.50
N GLY A 880 10.24 -5.27 -32.55
CA GLY A 880 8.80 -5.37 -32.29
C GLY A 880 8.46 -6.62 -31.50
N GLY A 881 9.02 -6.74 -30.30
CA GLY A 881 8.96 -7.92 -29.42
C GLY A 881 9.80 -9.11 -29.88
N GLU A 882 9.86 -9.39 -31.18
CA GLU A 882 10.64 -10.55 -31.66
C GLU A 882 12.15 -10.28 -31.60
N ILE A 883 12.86 -10.97 -30.69
CA ILE A 883 14.33 -11.09 -30.67
C ILE A 883 14.84 -11.64 -32.02
N LYS A 884 15.89 -11.00 -32.57
CA LYS A 884 16.50 -11.31 -33.88
C LYS A 884 17.91 -11.87 -33.80
N LEU A 885 18.62 -11.51 -32.74
CA LEU A 885 19.98 -11.96 -32.42
C LEU A 885 20.16 -11.86 -30.91
N CYS A 886 20.78 -12.87 -30.32
CA CYS A 886 21.29 -12.87 -28.94
C CYS A 886 22.82 -13.03 -29.01
N GLU A 887 23.55 -11.92 -29.19
CA GLU A 887 25.02 -11.89 -29.28
C GLU A 887 25.50 -10.45 -28.98
N LEU A 888 26.52 -10.29 -28.14
CA LEU A 888 27.12 -8.98 -27.88
C LEU A 888 27.82 -8.46 -29.15
N ASN A 889 27.38 -7.30 -29.65
CA ASN A 889 28.02 -6.63 -30.79
C ASN A 889 29.53 -6.41 -30.51
N PRO A 890 30.44 -6.88 -31.39
CA PRO A 890 31.89 -6.76 -31.21
C PRO A 890 32.44 -5.35 -30.94
N ASP A 891 31.70 -4.28 -31.29
CA ASP A 891 32.11 -2.90 -30.99
C ASP A 891 32.05 -2.56 -29.49
N PHE A 892 31.33 -3.34 -28.67
CA PHE A 892 31.32 -3.24 -27.19
C PHE A 892 32.30 -4.23 -26.53
N ALA A 893 32.80 -5.24 -27.26
CA ALA A 893 33.53 -6.36 -26.65
C ALA A 893 34.96 -5.99 -26.19
N GLY A 894 35.22 -6.13 -24.88
CA GLY A 894 36.54 -5.87 -24.29
C GLY A 894 36.83 -4.38 -24.04
N THR A 895 35.77 -3.59 -23.85
CA THR A 895 35.81 -2.19 -23.40
C THR A 895 35.60 -2.12 -21.87
N ASN A 896 35.46 -0.91 -21.34
CA ASN A 896 34.95 -0.65 -19.98
C ASN A 896 33.51 -0.08 -20.05
N TYR A 897 32.70 -0.54 -21.01
CA TYR A 897 31.25 -0.29 -21.04
C TYR A 897 30.53 -1.30 -20.15
#